data_AF-B4M5E0-F1
#
_entry.id   AF-B4M5E0-F1
#
_cell.length_a   1.000
_cell.length_b   1.000
_cell.length_c   1.000
_cell.angle_alpha   90.00
_cell.angle_beta   90.00
_cell.angle_gamma   90.00
#
_symmetry.space_group_name_H-M   'P 1'
#
loop_
_entity.id
_entity.type
_entity.pdbx_description
1 polymer ?
#
loop_
_entity_poly.entity_id
_entity_poly.type
_entity_poly.pdbx_seq_one_letter_code
_entity_poly.pdbx_strand_id
1 'polypeptide(L)'
;MTYTELSSSSCATSACPMWKLLALLVHILLLGFLTLIYYKTSIINGMRPQAGHRELGLEPPADRLVVFLVDGLRAESLFRHNLSAVPQLKNMFLERGLMGISRGNAPTETRPGHIAIFGGFNEDAASAMTNFKSNPTVFDTVLNRTAGATWAWGAKSVLQFFKILPDGGVPINLDMHTPLDFTESYQRHQWIYDKVRKLLDNLDSETAGNKLPAVFLVDFENIHSVVNASKTNRKEFLKAIDNAETVAKLYDLFEHIFEDSRTVYLLTSDHGMTDKGTHGGDSQFEIETPFVFWGAGIKGVEPPIRGVQSINSDAFPMQFQKMKQTQLAPLMSALIGLPPPMNNRAMLPLGLMNVSVKYEAYSMHLNTLQVLAQAERVLELKQRSQIYNWLPRFERLDRRRIQQYKEQFHRQMQLGCGNDAMICSQEMIHLALECIEYYRVYYRIPLVVACLATYLGWFYYLLAKQTRSMSAPKHHWINATNIMLLLLEIVVLLACYLDRVPCCISFYLLVPLPVWMFALQERGINSGCVRAPIIQLAWIGGTVVLLIGTYFFKQLISLGFLIVVCANNGRAFTRAPRLRFWLWLALVALLTGFTIKRPDFGRNSPYLLCLSMLVTMLRPLLLSERHACRVWLINGAALLLGAYLVHQRLCKKELSPVLQGTAWGYVCYALISIPYSDTKTPRHRVQLILFNLSTIYTLMSLSYESMFMQLLCTEFLLGVQVHEDYKQSAVEDSEDDDEQTPDKSLTPEGHINRSYRYAVLILIYAYFSMIGSGILPNINSLDASVARIFVSECSIILIGFIYVLKLMIPIIIIMSSMYAFCAHARQNLCGIFICIFLICDVLCLYFFFFVRNSGSWRNVRESLSQQLVVHGLPMLLAIFSWLPKQLLSAIPLTMLPMLRWKSAIHLEQPGQSQA
;
A
#
# COMPACT_ATOMS: atom_id res chain seq x y z
N MET A 1 -49.61 -0.55 -1.41
CA MET A 1 -49.35 -0.28 0.02
C MET A 1 -48.87 1.14 0.19
N THR A 2 -49.70 1.97 0.81
CA THR A 2 -49.50 3.39 1.14
C THR A 2 -48.58 3.57 2.35
N TYR A 3 -47.89 4.71 2.40
CA TYR A 3 -46.68 5.01 3.20
C TYR A 3 -46.86 5.17 4.73
N THR A 4 -48.01 4.81 5.31
CA THR A 4 -48.33 5.16 6.71
C THR A 4 -47.96 4.13 7.77
N GLU A 5 -47.54 2.91 7.42
CA GLU A 5 -47.18 1.85 8.41
C GLU A 5 -45.68 1.73 8.72
N LEU A 6 -44.85 2.70 8.32
CA LEU A 6 -43.39 2.65 8.50
C LEU A 6 -42.87 3.16 9.85
N SER A 7 -43.73 3.46 10.84
CA SER A 7 -43.31 4.09 12.12
C SER A 7 -43.56 3.27 13.40
N SER A 8 -44.23 2.12 13.37
CA SER A 8 -44.56 1.36 14.60
C SER A 8 -43.82 0.02 14.72
N SER A 9 -42.52 0.06 14.99
CA SER A 9 -41.80 -1.07 15.61
C SER A 9 -40.62 -0.56 16.45
N SER A 10 -40.94 0.14 17.55
CA SER A 10 -39.97 0.85 18.39
C SER A 10 -39.22 -0.01 19.41
N CYS A 11 -39.29 -1.36 19.37
CA CYS A 11 -38.66 -2.19 20.40
C CYS A 11 -37.40 -2.98 19.96
N ALA A 12 -37.03 -2.99 18.67
CA ALA A 12 -35.87 -3.76 18.16
C ALA A 12 -34.66 -2.91 17.70
N THR A 13 -34.76 -1.57 17.75
CA THR A 13 -33.82 -0.67 17.08
C THR A 13 -32.57 -0.31 17.88
N SER A 14 -32.53 -0.54 19.21
CA SER A 14 -31.38 -0.14 20.05
C SER A 14 -30.19 -1.10 20.03
N ALA A 15 -30.37 -2.38 19.63
CA ALA A 15 -29.31 -3.40 19.67
C ALA A 15 -28.46 -3.51 18.39
N CYS A 16 -28.95 -2.97 17.26
CA CYS A 16 -28.30 -3.08 15.94
C CYS A 16 -27.07 -2.14 15.74
N PRO A 17 -26.99 -0.94 16.33
CA PRO A 17 -25.82 -0.06 16.16
C PRO A 17 -24.56 -0.56 16.90
N MET A 18 -24.72 -1.10 18.11
CA MET A 18 -23.60 -1.39 19.01
C MET A 18 -22.66 -2.50 18.51
N TRP A 19 -23.21 -3.55 17.88
CA TRP A 19 -22.37 -4.66 17.42
C TRP A 19 -21.56 -4.30 16.17
N LYS A 20 -22.08 -3.42 15.31
CA LYS A 20 -21.34 -2.90 14.15
C LYS A 20 -20.15 -2.07 14.62
N LEU A 21 -20.34 -1.24 15.65
CA LEU A 21 -19.25 -0.49 16.28
C LEU A 21 -18.18 -1.44 16.84
N LEU A 22 -18.59 -2.51 17.53
CA LEU A 22 -17.66 -3.53 18.02
C LEU A 22 -16.92 -4.23 16.87
N ALA A 23 -17.62 -4.58 15.78
CA ALA A 23 -17.01 -5.19 14.59
C ALA A 23 -15.94 -4.28 13.97
N LEU A 24 -16.25 -2.98 13.84
CA LEU A 24 -15.30 -1.97 13.37
C LEU A 24 -14.09 -1.87 14.29
N LEU A 25 -14.29 -1.81 15.61
CA LEU A 25 -13.21 -1.77 16.59
C LEU A 25 -12.30 -3.01 16.50
N VAL A 26 -12.89 -4.20 16.47
CA VAL A 26 -12.13 -5.47 16.35
C VAL A 26 -11.32 -5.49 15.06
N HIS A 27 -11.88 -5.07 13.92
CA HIS A 27 -11.13 -5.03 12.66
C HIS A 27 -10.00 -4.00 12.65
N ILE A 28 -10.17 -2.85 13.30
CA ILE A 28 -9.09 -1.87 13.51
C ILE A 28 -7.97 -2.50 14.35
N LEU A 29 -8.30 -3.23 15.41
CA LEU A 29 -7.33 -3.95 16.23
C LEU A 29 -6.62 -5.06 15.43
N LEU A 30 -7.33 -5.80 14.57
CA LEU A 30 -6.74 -6.83 13.71
C LEU A 30 -5.77 -6.24 12.67
N LEU A 31 -6.10 -5.09 12.07
CA LEU A 31 -5.17 -4.33 11.21
C LEU A 31 -3.94 -3.82 12.00
N GLY A 32 -4.13 -3.51 13.27
CA GLY A 32 -3.06 -3.19 14.21
C GLY A 32 -2.10 -4.35 14.44
N PHE A 33 -2.62 -5.57 14.68
CA PHE A 33 -1.81 -6.80 14.75
C PHE A 33 -1.00 -7.01 13.48
N LEU A 34 -1.64 -6.91 12.30
CA LEU A 34 -0.98 -7.05 11.00
C LEU A 34 0.21 -6.10 10.87
N THR A 35 0.01 -4.82 11.22
CA THR A 35 1.04 -3.79 11.18
C THR A 35 2.21 -4.13 12.11
N LEU A 36 1.92 -4.50 13.36
CA LEU A 36 2.94 -4.77 14.37
C LEU A 36 3.76 -6.04 14.09
N ILE A 37 3.16 -7.05 13.45
CA ILE A 37 3.77 -8.34 13.14
C ILE A 37 4.61 -8.28 11.86
N TYR A 38 4.11 -7.64 10.80
CA TYR A 38 4.71 -7.72 9.45
C TYR A 38 5.31 -6.42 8.94
N TYR A 39 4.89 -5.26 9.45
CA TYR A 39 5.23 -3.93 8.94
C TYR A 39 5.91 -3.05 10.00
N LYS A 40 6.67 -3.68 10.91
CA LYS A 40 7.45 -2.97 11.94
C LYS A 40 8.80 -2.51 11.39
N THR A 41 9.20 -1.28 11.74
CA THR A 41 10.53 -0.73 11.44
C THR A 41 11.66 -1.53 12.12
N SER A 42 12.78 -1.66 11.42
CA SER A 42 14.02 -2.29 11.86
C SER A 42 15.03 -1.28 12.41
N ILE A 43 14.79 0.02 12.23
CA ILE A 43 15.71 1.09 12.69
C ILE A 43 15.70 1.17 14.22
N ILE A 44 16.89 1.21 14.80
CA ILE A 44 17.13 1.39 16.24
C ILE A 44 17.48 2.87 16.47
N ASN A 45 16.70 3.54 17.32
CA ASN A 45 16.86 4.96 17.63
C ASN A 45 17.85 5.21 18.79
N GLY A 46 18.35 6.45 18.88
CA GLY A 46 19.24 6.88 19.96
C GLY A 46 20.67 6.35 19.84
N MET A 47 21.08 6.02 18.62
CA MET A 47 22.44 5.61 18.30
C MET A 47 23.39 6.82 18.33
N ARG A 48 24.69 6.56 18.47
CA ARG A 48 25.75 7.55 18.28
C ARG A 48 26.75 7.01 17.24
N PRO A 49 27.39 7.89 16.45
CA PRO A 49 28.48 7.48 15.57
C PRO A 49 29.68 6.96 16.40
N GLN A 50 30.43 6.02 15.83
CA GLN A 50 31.79 5.74 16.27
C GLN A 50 32.74 6.90 15.90
N ALA A 51 33.98 6.85 16.41
CA ALA A 51 35.03 7.76 15.98
C ALA A 51 35.37 7.58 14.49
N GLY A 52 35.74 8.67 13.81
CA GLY A 52 36.32 8.61 12.47
C GLY A 52 37.78 8.16 12.48
N HIS A 53 38.34 7.80 11.32
CA HIS A 53 39.74 7.36 11.21
C HIS A 53 40.74 8.43 11.64
N ARG A 54 40.48 9.69 11.29
CA ARG A 54 41.36 10.82 11.66
C ARG A 54 41.45 11.00 13.18
N GLU A 55 40.37 10.75 13.91
CA GLU A 55 40.36 10.79 15.39
C GLU A 55 41.21 9.66 16.01
N LEU A 56 41.39 8.54 15.28
CA LEU A 56 42.28 7.45 15.67
C LEU A 56 43.74 7.68 15.23
N GLY A 57 44.06 8.85 14.66
CA GLY A 57 45.38 9.14 14.10
C GLY A 57 45.70 8.33 12.84
N LEU A 58 44.66 7.88 12.11
CA LEU A 58 44.80 7.17 10.84
C LEU A 58 44.42 8.10 9.69
N GLU A 59 45.39 8.41 8.84
CA GLU A 59 45.16 9.19 7.63
C GLU A 59 44.36 8.35 6.61
N PRO A 60 43.18 8.80 6.18
CA PRO A 60 42.40 8.08 5.19
C PRO A 60 43.01 8.23 3.79
N PRO A 61 42.72 7.27 2.90
CA PRO A 61 43.29 7.30 1.56
C PRO A 61 42.62 8.34 0.65
N ALA A 62 41.53 8.99 1.05
CA ALA A 62 40.93 10.10 0.31
C ALA A 62 40.39 11.18 1.26
N ASP A 63 40.33 12.40 0.77
CA ASP A 63 39.76 13.56 1.46
C ASP A 63 38.37 13.90 0.93
N ARG A 64 38.11 13.56 -0.34
CA ARG A 64 36.86 13.86 -1.03
C ARG A 64 36.28 12.64 -1.70
N LEU A 65 34.96 12.50 -1.63
CA LEU A 65 34.19 11.51 -2.36
C LEU A 65 33.27 12.21 -3.36
N VAL A 66 33.33 11.83 -4.64
CA VAL A 66 32.39 12.27 -5.67
C VAL A 66 31.57 11.08 -6.14
N VAL A 67 30.25 11.15 -5.99
CA VAL A 67 29.31 10.09 -6.37
C VAL A 67 28.49 10.55 -7.57
N PHE A 68 28.64 9.86 -8.69
CA PHE A 68 27.79 9.95 -9.86
C PHE A 68 26.74 8.83 -9.79
N LEU A 69 25.50 9.19 -9.51
CA LEU A 69 24.38 8.25 -9.43
C LEU A 69 23.52 8.40 -10.69
N VAL A 70 23.40 7.32 -11.46
CA VAL A 70 22.58 7.30 -12.67
C VAL A 70 21.33 6.47 -12.43
N ASP A 71 20.15 7.10 -12.46
CA ASP A 71 18.86 6.42 -12.23
C ASP A 71 18.58 5.34 -13.29
N GLY A 72 18.34 4.11 -12.82
CA GLY A 72 17.87 3.01 -13.67
C GLY A 72 18.95 2.39 -14.58
N LEU A 73 20.24 2.54 -14.24
CA LEU A 73 21.36 2.01 -15.01
C LEU A 73 21.67 0.57 -14.61
N ARG A 74 21.51 -0.35 -15.57
CA ARG A 74 21.79 -1.79 -15.39
C ARG A 74 23.28 -2.06 -15.48
N ALA A 75 23.76 -3.04 -14.71
CA ALA A 75 25.14 -3.52 -14.85
C ALA A 75 25.42 -4.04 -16.26
N GLU A 76 24.50 -4.83 -16.81
CA GLU A 76 24.58 -5.37 -18.18
C GLU A 76 24.79 -4.26 -19.21
N SER A 77 24.04 -3.16 -19.10
CA SER A 77 24.06 -2.10 -20.10
C SER A 77 25.35 -1.27 -20.07
N LEU A 78 25.93 -1.03 -18.89
CA LEU A 78 27.22 -0.34 -18.77
C LEU A 78 28.36 -1.21 -19.30
N PHE A 79 28.42 -2.48 -18.89
CA PHE A 79 29.55 -3.36 -19.21
C PHE A 79 29.46 -4.00 -20.61
N ARG A 80 28.33 -3.86 -21.30
CA ARG A 80 28.12 -4.40 -22.65
C ARG A 80 29.20 -3.96 -23.63
N HIS A 81 29.58 -4.87 -24.52
CA HIS A 81 30.53 -4.61 -25.62
C HIS A 81 31.81 -3.86 -25.18
N ASN A 82 32.35 -4.23 -24.01
CA ASN A 82 33.56 -3.64 -23.44
C ASN A 82 33.42 -2.11 -23.23
N LEU A 83 32.44 -1.72 -22.41
CA LEU A 83 32.17 -0.33 -22.02
C LEU A 83 31.92 0.61 -23.22
N SER A 84 31.36 0.08 -24.32
CA SER A 84 31.13 0.89 -25.53
C SER A 84 30.11 2.02 -25.31
N ALA A 85 29.31 1.93 -24.24
CA ALA A 85 28.35 2.95 -23.85
C ALA A 85 29.01 4.16 -23.15
N VAL A 86 30.27 4.07 -22.74
CA VAL A 86 31.00 5.14 -22.04
C VAL A 86 32.39 5.36 -22.65
N PRO A 87 32.48 5.66 -23.97
CA PRO A 87 33.76 5.64 -24.69
C PRO A 87 34.79 6.61 -24.11
N GLN A 88 34.34 7.75 -23.56
CA GLN A 88 35.21 8.77 -22.95
C GLN A 88 35.80 8.31 -21.60
N LEU A 89 35.10 7.45 -20.87
CA LEU A 89 35.52 6.95 -19.55
C LEU A 89 36.15 5.56 -19.63
N LYS A 90 36.04 4.88 -20.78
CA LYS A 90 36.43 3.48 -20.97
C LYS A 90 37.87 3.19 -20.54
N ASN A 91 38.84 3.95 -21.02
CA ASN A 91 40.25 3.69 -20.73
C ASN A 91 40.54 3.91 -19.23
N MET A 92 39.99 4.98 -18.66
CA MET A 92 40.10 5.27 -17.23
C MET A 92 39.52 4.13 -16.38
N PHE A 93 38.34 3.61 -16.74
CA PHE A 93 37.72 2.49 -16.02
C PHE A 93 38.52 1.20 -16.15
N LEU A 94 39.06 0.89 -17.34
CA LEU A 94 39.85 -0.34 -17.55
C LEU A 94 41.22 -0.30 -16.87
N GLU A 95 41.89 0.85 -16.86
CA GLU A 95 43.26 0.98 -16.35
C GLU A 95 43.33 1.30 -14.86
N ARG A 96 42.38 2.09 -14.35
CA ARG A 96 42.40 2.66 -12.99
C ARG A 96 41.16 2.35 -12.17
N GLY A 97 40.15 1.72 -12.78
CA GLY A 97 38.87 1.46 -12.15
C GLY A 97 38.79 0.10 -11.45
N LEU A 98 38.20 0.11 -10.26
CA LEU A 98 37.64 -1.08 -9.61
C LEU A 98 36.17 -1.21 -10.02
N MET A 99 35.90 -2.18 -10.89
CA MET A 99 34.57 -2.39 -11.47
C MET A 99 33.90 -3.64 -10.91
N GLY A 100 32.58 -3.59 -10.76
CA GLY A 100 31.81 -4.77 -10.39
C GLY A 100 30.31 -4.59 -10.43
N ILE A 101 29.62 -5.59 -9.91
CA ILE A 101 28.17 -5.64 -9.82
C ILE A 101 27.76 -5.50 -8.35
N SER A 102 26.98 -4.46 -8.07
CA SER A 102 26.31 -4.31 -6.79
C SER A 102 24.91 -4.91 -6.92
N ARG A 103 24.56 -5.82 -6.00
CA ARG A 103 23.25 -6.45 -5.97
C ARG A 103 22.38 -5.77 -4.93
N GLY A 104 21.38 -5.02 -5.40
CA GLY A 104 20.32 -4.46 -4.58
C GLY A 104 19.32 -5.52 -4.14
N ASN A 105 18.42 -5.11 -3.25
CA ASN A 105 17.26 -5.91 -2.87
C ASN A 105 16.00 -5.27 -3.43
N ALA A 106 15.07 -6.14 -3.81
CA ALA A 106 13.73 -5.68 -4.11
C ALA A 106 13.08 -5.17 -2.79
N PRO A 107 12.39 -4.03 -2.80
CA PRO A 107 11.94 -3.24 -3.95
C PRO A 107 13.03 -2.42 -4.67
N THR A 108 13.15 -2.57 -6.00
CA THR A 108 14.09 -1.78 -6.83
C THR A 108 13.49 -0.44 -7.27
N GLU A 109 13.23 0.41 -6.29
CA GLU A 109 12.76 1.78 -6.47
C GLU A 109 13.84 2.76 -6.03
N THR A 110 13.79 4.00 -6.53
CA THR A 110 14.82 5.02 -6.33
C THR A 110 15.17 5.19 -4.84
N ARG A 111 14.16 5.41 -3.99
CA ARG A 111 14.37 5.65 -2.56
C ARG A 111 15.01 4.45 -1.82
N PRO A 112 14.47 3.22 -1.88
CA PRO A 112 15.13 2.05 -1.30
C PRO A 112 16.59 1.89 -1.74
N GLY A 113 16.89 2.10 -3.02
CA GLY A 113 18.25 2.02 -3.57
C GLY A 113 19.18 3.07 -2.94
N HIS A 114 18.72 4.31 -2.83
CA HIS A 114 19.46 5.39 -2.17
C HIS A 114 19.71 5.09 -0.68
N ILE A 115 18.72 4.57 0.06
CA ILE A 115 18.88 4.15 1.46
C ILE A 115 19.92 3.04 1.58
N ALA A 116 19.91 2.07 0.66
CA ALA A 116 20.92 1.01 0.63
C ALA A 116 22.33 1.58 0.39
N ILE A 117 22.50 2.40 -0.64
CA ILE A 117 23.80 2.97 -1.04
C ILE A 117 24.40 3.82 0.07
N PHE A 118 23.63 4.73 0.68
CA PHE A 118 24.17 5.73 1.60
C PHE A 118 23.94 5.42 3.08
N GLY A 119 22.95 4.59 3.44
CA GLY A 119 22.63 4.21 4.82
C GLY A 119 23.15 2.83 5.23
N GLY A 120 23.42 1.93 4.27
CA GLY A 120 23.98 0.61 4.55
C GLY A 120 22.98 -0.41 5.09
N PHE A 121 21.69 -0.22 4.82
CA PHE A 121 20.63 -1.17 5.14
C PHE A 121 19.50 -1.08 4.10
N ASN A 122 18.65 -2.10 4.04
CA ASN A 122 17.50 -2.11 3.11
C ASN A 122 16.27 -1.48 3.77
N GLU A 123 15.46 -0.77 2.98
CA GLU A 123 14.22 -0.18 3.47
C GLU A 123 13.23 -1.25 3.97
N ASP A 124 12.54 -0.95 5.08
CA ASP A 124 11.56 -1.85 5.67
C ASP A 124 10.25 -1.87 4.90
N ALA A 125 9.57 -3.03 4.96
CA ALA A 125 8.20 -3.16 4.50
C ALA A 125 7.25 -2.16 5.17
N ALA A 126 7.59 -1.63 6.35
CA ALA A 126 6.84 -0.58 7.05
C ALA A 126 6.57 0.65 6.18
N SER A 127 7.53 1.05 5.35
CA SER A 127 7.36 2.19 4.44
C SER A 127 6.30 1.91 3.36
N ALA A 128 5.82 0.67 3.25
CA ALA A 128 4.73 0.35 2.37
C ALA A 128 3.43 1.08 2.71
N MET A 129 3.23 1.32 4.01
CA MET A 129 2.05 2.00 4.53
C MET A 129 1.99 3.47 4.13
N THR A 130 3.12 4.08 3.82
CA THR A 130 3.21 5.48 3.35
C THR A 130 3.36 5.57 1.84
N ASN A 131 3.18 4.46 1.12
CA ASN A 131 3.48 4.34 -0.31
C ASN A 131 4.90 4.83 -0.65
N PHE A 132 5.84 4.63 0.29
CA PHE A 132 7.22 5.14 0.24
C PHE A 132 7.37 6.64 0.00
N LYS A 133 6.32 7.44 0.22
CA LYS A 133 6.41 8.90 0.07
C LYS A 133 7.05 9.58 1.27
N SER A 134 6.96 8.97 2.45
CA SER A 134 7.57 9.47 3.68
C SER A 134 8.28 8.35 4.43
N ASN A 135 9.32 8.67 5.20
CA ASN A 135 9.94 7.72 6.10
C ASN A 135 9.26 7.81 7.46
N PRO A 136 8.65 6.73 7.97
CA PRO A 136 8.14 6.74 9.34
C PRO A 136 9.24 6.89 10.39
N THR A 137 10.51 6.70 10.01
CA THR A 137 11.66 6.73 10.93
C THR A 137 12.82 7.53 10.35
N VAL A 138 13.56 8.21 11.22
CA VAL A 138 14.75 8.96 10.83
C VAL A 138 15.99 8.06 10.94
N PHE A 139 16.90 8.16 9.98
CA PHE A 139 18.13 7.38 9.89
C PHE A 139 19.24 8.28 9.34
N ASP A 140 20.50 7.91 9.55
CA ASP A 140 21.62 8.66 9.00
C ASP A 140 22.17 8.00 7.75
N THR A 141 22.95 8.78 7.01
CA THR A 141 23.67 8.33 5.83
C THR A 141 25.10 8.85 5.85
N VAL A 142 25.97 8.32 4.98
CA VAL A 142 27.33 8.84 4.76
C VAL A 142 27.31 10.36 4.49
N LEU A 143 26.27 10.85 3.82
CA LEU A 143 26.10 12.27 3.47
C LEU A 143 25.97 13.18 4.70
N ASN A 144 25.46 12.67 5.82
CA ASN A 144 25.19 13.45 7.03
C ASN A 144 26.37 13.53 7.99
N ARG A 145 27.49 12.85 7.67
CA ARG A 145 28.64 12.63 8.56
C ARG A 145 29.83 13.55 8.30
N THR A 146 29.75 14.40 7.29
CA THR A 146 30.74 15.46 7.07
C THR A 146 30.49 16.62 8.03
N ALA A 147 31.48 17.48 8.23
CA ALA A 147 31.34 18.72 9.00
C ALA A 147 30.58 19.82 8.21
N GLY A 148 29.46 19.46 7.58
CA GLY A 148 28.67 20.33 6.69
C GLY A 148 29.25 20.47 5.28
N ALA A 149 30.19 19.60 4.92
CA ALA A 149 30.91 19.58 3.65
C ALA A 149 30.30 18.59 2.65
N THR A 150 28.97 18.52 2.63
CA THR A 150 28.24 17.70 1.66
C THR A 150 27.43 18.61 0.74
N TRP A 151 27.60 18.41 -0.57
CA TRP A 151 26.85 19.09 -1.62
C TRP A 151 26.19 18.06 -2.53
N ALA A 152 24.92 18.29 -2.88
CA ALA A 152 24.21 17.44 -3.82
C ALA A 152 23.37 18.22 -4.84
N TRP A 153 23.37 17.71 -6.08
CA TRP A 153 22.64 18.25 -7.22
C TRP A 153 21.78 17.18 -7.87
N GLY A 154 20.51 17.50 -8.14
CA GLY A 154 19.58 16.52 -8.70
C GLY A 154 18.11 16.90 -8.49
N ALA A 155 17.23 15.92 -8.60
CA ALA A 155 15.80 16.16 -8.57
C ALA A 155 15.26 16.36 -7.14
N LYS A 156 14.31 17.28 -6.98
CA LYS A 156 13.61 17.50 -5.71
C LYS A 156 12.89 16.24 -5.21
N SER A 157 12.38 15.41 -6.12
CA SER A 157 11.76 14.11 -5.85
C SER A 157 12.65 13.18 -5.05
N VAL A 158 13.97 13.21 -5.31
CA VAL A 158 14.99 12.33 -4.74
C VAL A 158 15.73 12.97 -3.58
N LEU A 159 16.34 14.14 -3.78
CA LEU A 159 17.24 14.74 -2.78
C LEU A 159 16.54 15.16 -1.49
N GLN A 160 15.22 15.35 -1.51
CA GLN A 160 14.44 15.60 -0.30
C GLN A 160 14.50 14.46 0.73
N PHE A 161 14.86 13.23 0.34
CA PHE A 161 15.01 12.10 1.27
C PHE A 161 16.08 12.33 2.33
N PHE A 162 17.12 13.10 1.98
CA PHE A 162 18.28 13.33 2.84
C PHE A 162 18.17 14.61 3.69
N LYS A 163 17.06 15.36 3.58
CA LYS A 163 16.83 16.57 4.38
C LYS A 163 16.50 16.31 5.84
N ILE A 164 15.85 15.18 6.14
CA ILE A 164 15.41 14.85 7.50
C ILE A 164 16.59 14.21 8.21
N LEU A 165 17.21 14.96 9.13
CA LEU A 165 18.40 14.53 9.86
C LEU A 165 18.02 13.79 11.13
N PRO A 166 18.69 12.68 11.48
CA PRO A 166 18.60 12.10 12.81
C PRO A 166 19.33 12.98 13.82
N ASP A 167 19.08 12.75 15.11
CA ASP A 167 19.75 13.44 16.20
C ASP A 167 21.28 13.45 16.00
N GLY A 168 21.84 14.63 15.70
CA GLY A 168 23.29 14.84 15.52
C GLY A 168 23.85 14.74 14.10
N GLY A 169 23.01 14.66 13.04
CA GLY A 169 23.47 14.81 11.66
C GLY A 169 23.65 16.28 11.25
N VAL A 170 24.59 16.57 10.34
CA VAL A 170 24.79 17.93 9.81
C VAL A 170 23.94 18.13 8.53
N PRO A 171 23.29 19.30 8.35
CA PRO A 171 22.58 19.61 7.11
C PRO A 171 23.47 19.54 5.88
N ILE A 172 22.91 19.04 4.79
CA ILE A 172 23.56 18.95 3.49
C ILE A 172 23.13 20.12 2.60
N ASN A 173 24.04 20.59 1.74
CA ASN A 173 23.77 21.67 0.80
C ASN A 173 23.11 21.08 -0.46
N LEU A 174 21.91 21.53 -0.79
CA LEU A 174 21.10 20.96 -1.87
C LEU A 174 20.74 22.01 -2.92
N ASP A 175 21.12 21.75 -4.16
CA ASP A 175 20.57 22.41 -5.34
C ASP A 175 19.61 21.43 -6.03
N MET A 176 18.32 21.78 -6.11
CA MET A 176 17.29 20.88 -6.63
C MET A 176 16.55 21.49 -7.82
N HIS A 177 16.12 20.63 -8.75
CA HIS A 177 15.18 20.99 -9.81
C HIS A 177 13.90 20.15 -9.76
N THR A 178 12.87 20.57 -10.50
CA THR A 178 11.62 19.84 -10.71
C THR A 178 11.51 19.36 -12.17
N PRO A 179 10.65 18.36 -12.46
CA PRO A 179 10.42 17.91 -13.83
C PRO A 179 9.81 18.98 -14.75
N LEU A 180 9.31 20.10 -14.21
CA LEU A 180 8.75 21.21 -14.99
C LEU A 180 9.82 22.22 -15.42
N ASP A 181 11.01 22.17 -14.83
CA ASP A 181 12.05 23.17 -15.05
C ASP A 181 12.76 22.98 -16.41
N PHE A 182 12.69 21.76 -16.97
CA PHE A 182 13.44 21.38 -18.18
C PHE A 182 12.59 20.51 -19.12
N THR A 183 12.75 20.71 -20.42
CA THR A 183 12.09 19.89 -21.45
C THR A 183 12.95 18.73 -21.94
N GLU A 184 14.28 18.88 -21.90
CA GLU A 184 15.26 17.96 -22.49
C GLU A 184 16.37 17.60 -21.49
N SER A 185 17.04 16.45 -21.68
CA SER A 185 18.09 15.98 -20.75
C SER A 185 19.35 16.87 -20.75
N TYR A 186 19.79 17.34 -21.92
CA TYR A 186 21.00 18.15 -22.04
C TYR A 186 20.93 19.47 -21.23
N GLN A 187 19.76 20.08 -21.12
CA GLN A 187 19.57 21.31 -20.33
C GLN A 187 19.84 21.07 -18.85
N ARG A 188 19.46 19.89 -18.35
CA ARG A 188 19.73 19.48 -16.97
C ARG A 188 21.19 19.20 -16.74
N HIS A 189 21.84 18.49 -17.68
CA HIS A 189 23.25 18.19 -17.58
C HIS A 189 24.09 19.48 -17.57
N GLN A 190 23.72 20.46 -18.39
CA GLN A 190 24.33 21.79 -18.39
C GLN A 190 24.09 22.51 -17.05
N TRP A 191 22.85 22.49 -16.54
CA TRP A 191 22.53 23.09 -15.24
C TRP A 191 23.34 22.47 -14.09
N ILE A 192 23.50 21.14 -14.06
CA ILE A 192 24.34 20.43 -13.09
C ILE A 192 25.78 20.92 -13.22
N TYR A 193 26.34 20.91 -14.42
CA TYR A 193 27.72 21.34 -14.66
C TYR A 193 27.97 22.77 -14.19
N ASP A 194 27.09 23.71 -14.55
CA ASP A 194 27.21 25.12 -14.18
C ASP A 194 27.11 25.33 -12.66
N LYS A 195 26.25 24.56 -11.98
CA LYS A 195 26.10 24.59 -10.52
C LYS A 195 27.32 24.04 -9.79
N VAL A 196 27.84 22.90 -10.24
CA VAL A 196 29.06 22.30 -9.69
C VAL A 196 30.24 23.24 -9.90
N ARG A 197 30.44 23.74 -11.12
CA ARG A 197 31.49 24.71 -11.45
C ARG A 197 31.40 25.95 -10.59
N LYS A 198 30.22 26.56 -10.48
CA LYS A 198 30.02 27.72 -9.62
C LYS A 198 30.36 27.44 -8.16
N LEU A 199 30.03 26.27 -7.63
CA LEU A 199 30.42 25.92 -6.27
C LEU A 199 31.95 25.81 -6.16
N LEU A 200 32.59 25.06 -7.04
CA LEU A 200 34.04 24.81 -7.01
C LEU A 200 34.84 26.10 -7.20
N ASP A 201 34.41 27.00 -8.10
CA ASP A 201 35.05 28.31 -8.31
C ASP A 201 34.98 29.21 -7.06
N ASN A 202 34.00 28.99 -6.16
CA ASN A 202 33.83 29.75 -4.91
C ASN A 202 34.41 29.03 -3.67
N LEU A 203 34.87 27.79 -3.82
CA LEU A 203 35.52 27.06 -2.75
C LEU A 203 37.01 27.39 -2.80
N ASP A 204 37.44 28.42 -2.06
CA ASP A 204 38.86 28.69 -1.88
C ASP A 204 39.56 27.43 -1.35
N SER A 205 40.75 27.11 -1.85
CA SER A 205 41.50 25.88 -1.51
C SER A 205 41.74 25.73 0.00
N GLU A 206 41.97 26.85 0.71
CA GLU A 206 42.06 26.87 2.18
C GLU A 206 40.72 26.55 2.86
N THR A 207 39.60 27.04 2.34
CA THR A 207 38.25 26.81 2.88
C THR A 207 37.76 25.39 2.62
N ALA A 208 38.13 24.80 1.48
CA ALA A 208 37.86 23.42 1.14
C ALA A 208 38.71 22.44 1.98
N GLY A 209 39.99 22.76 2.23
CA GLY A 209 40.86 21.99 3.12
C GLY A 209 40.41 21.99 4.58
N ASN A 210 39.84 23.10 5.07
CA ASN A 210 39.33 23.22 6.44
C ASN A 210 38.02 22.46 6.71
N LYS A 211 37.39 21.89 5.68
CA LYS A 211 36.10 21.19 5.77
C LYS A 211 36.18 19.73 5.32
N LEU A 212 37.34 19.09 5.47
CA LEU A 212 37.53 17.68 5.12
C LEU A 212 37.05 16.74 6.24
N PRO A 213 36.50 15.55 5.91
CA PRO A 213 36.26 15.06 4.55
C PRO A 213 34.99 15.67 3.93
N ALA A 214 34.97 15.73 2.59
CA ALA A 214 33.88 16.30 1.80
C ALA A 214 33.22 15.28 0.87
N VAL A 215 31.92 15.45 0.62
CA VAL A 215 31.13 14.56 -0.26
C VAL A 215 30.36 15.38 -1.28
N PHE A 216 30.47 14.98 -2.55
CA PHE A 216 29.76 15.57 -3.68
C PHE A 216 28.86 14.51 -4.32
N LEU A 217 27.54 14.73 -4.32
CA LEU A 217 26.57 13.82 -4.95
C LEU A 217 25.96 14.47 -6.19
N VAL A 218 26.18 13.86 -7.34
CA VAL A 218 25.55 14.24 -8.61
C VAL A 218 24.57 13.15 -9.01
N ASP A 219 23.28 13.46 -8.90
CA ASP A 219 22.17 12.54 -9.21
C ASP A 219 21.56 12.87 -10.58
N PHE A 220 21.71 11.94 -11.51
CA PHE A 220 21.19 12.04 -12.87
C PHE A 220 19.81 11.38 -12.97
N GLU A 221 18.75 12.15 -12.70
CA GLU A 221 17.35 11.71 -12.84
C GLU A 221 16.94 11.57 -14.33
N ASN A 222 16.13 10.57 -14.66
CA ASN A 222 15.60 10.41 -16.03
C ASN A 222 14.21 11.03 -16.22
N ILE A 223 13.99 11.73 -17.34
CA ILE A 223 12.64 12.12 -17.77
C ILE A 223 12.03 10.92 -18.51
N HIS A 224 10.75 10.64 -18.25
CA HIS A 224 9.89 9.75 -19.04
C HIS A 224 9.70 10.20 -20.52
N SER A 225 10.66 10.88 -21.17
CA SER A 225 10.53 11.44 -22.53
C SER A 225 10.92 10.46 -23.63
N VAL A 226 11.57 9.33 -23.34
CA VAL A 226 11.85 8.30 -24.38
C VAL A 226 10.67 7.32 -24.50
N VAL A 227 9.44 7.82 -24.63
CA VAL A 227 8.23 6.99 -24.84
C VAL A 227 8.11 6.52 -26.29
N ASN A 228 8.80 7.15 -27.25
CA ASN A 228 8.66 6.83 -28.68
C ASN A 228 9.76 5.94 -29.29
N ALA A 229 10.74 5.45 -28.53
CA ALA A 229 11.68 4.45 -29.05
C ALA A 229 11.15 3.03 -28.75
N SER A 230 10.51 2.41 -29.74
CA SER A 230 9.87 1.09 -29.71
C SER A 230 10.84 -0.11 -29.58
N LYS A 231 12.11 0.11 -29.21
CA LYS A 231 13.09 -0.97 -28.98
C LYS A 231 13.87 -0.75 -27.69
N THR A 232 13.70 -1.70 -26.78
CA THR A 232 13.95 -1.64 -25.35
C THR A 232 15.43 -1.67 -24.94
N ASN A 233 16.31 -2.32 -25.70
CA ASN A 233 17.75 -2.36 -25.40
C ASN A 233 18.52 -1.08 -25.78
N ARG A 234 17.92 -0.19 -26.60
CA ARG A 234 18.59 1.03 -27.07
C ARG A 234 18.52 2.16 -26.04
N LYS A 235 17.48 2.18 -25.19
CA LYS A 235 17.25 3.28 -24.24
C LYS A 235 18.35 3.32 -23.17
N GLU A 236 18.66 2.19 -22.55
CA GLU A 236 19.59 2.14 -21.41
C GLU A 236 21.05 2.32 -21.85
N PHE A 237 21.37 1.83 -23.04
CA PHE A 237 22.62 2.14 -23.72
C PHE A 237 22.77 3.64 -24.01
N LEU A 238 21.72 4.30 -24.50
CA LEU A 238 21.71 5.76 -24.71
C LEU A 238 21.81 6.52 -23.38
N LYS A 239 21.22 6.03 -22.28
CA LYS A 239 21.37 6.64 -20.94
C LYS A 239 22.83 6.69 -20.50
N ALA A 240 23.53 5.56 -20.62
CA ALA A 240 24.94 5.49 -20.23
C ALA A 240 25.79 6.46 -21.09
N ILE A 241 25.49 6.57 -22.39
CA ILE A 241 26.15 7.52 -23.29
C ILE A 241 25.86 8.98 -22.92
N ASP A 242 24.60 9.35 -22.70
CA ASP A 242 24.17 10.74 -22.44
C ASP A 242 24.83 11.31 -21.16
N ASN A 243 25.02 10.45 -20.16
CA ASN A 243 25.65 10.84 -18.90
C ASN A 243 27.19 10.80 -18.96
N ALA A 244 27.77 9.97 -19.82
CA ALA A 244 29.23 9.76 -19.88
C ALA A 244 29.99 11.07 -20.12
N GLU A 245 29.46 11.93 -20.99
CA GLU A 245 30.10 13.20 -21.33
C GLU A 245 30.11 14.17 -20.16
N THR A 246 29.00 14.29 -19.44
CA THR A 246 28.91 15.15 -18.25
C THR A 246 29.79 14.61 -17.13
N VAL A 247 29.83 13.29 -16.91
CA VAL A 247 30.71 12.67 -15.91
C VAL A 247 32.18 12.93 -16.24
N ALA A 248 32.60 12.80 -17.51
CA ALA A 248 33.97 13.10 -17.93
C ALA A 248 34.34 14.56 -17.68
N LYS A 249 33.50 15.51 -18.11
CA LYS A 249 33.72 16.96 -17.88
C LYS A 249 33.79 17.31 -16.40
N LEU A 250 32.93 16.72 -15.57
CA LEU A 250 32.94 16.95 -14.12
C LEU A 250 34.20 16.35 -13.48
N TYR A 251 34.60 15.16 -13.89
CA TYR A 251 35.86 14.55 -13.43
C TYR A 251 37.06 15.46 -13.72
N ASP A 252 37.21 15.93 -14.96
CA ASP A 252 38.29 16.84 -15.35
C ASP A 252 38.27 18.15 -14.54
N LEU A 253 37.07 18.68 -14.26
CA LEU A 253 36.89 19.88 -13.43
C LEU A 253 37.33 19.65 -11.98
N PHE A 254 36.96 18.54 -11.36
CA PHE A 254 37.39 18.21 -9.99
C PHE A 254 38.92 18.03 -9.91
N GLU A 255 39.51 17.32 -10.87
CA GLU A 255 40.97 17.10 -10.88
C GLU A 255 41.74 18.40 -11.13
N HIS A 256 41.22 19.32 -11.96
CA HIS A 256 41.83 20.62 -12.20
C HIS A 256 41.73 21.59 -11.01
N ILE A 257 40.68 21.51 -10.18
CA ILE A 257 40.50 22.43 -9.06
C ILE A 257 41.29 21.99 -7.82
N PHE A 258 41.34 20.69 -7.53
CA PHE A 258 41.96 20.19 -6.29
C PHE A 258 43.44 19.81 -6.44
N GLU A 259 43.87 19.32 -7.61
CA GLU A 259 45.27 19.00 -7.98
C GLU A 259 46.12 18.21 -6.93
N ASP A 260 45.49 17.49 -5.99
CA ASP A 260 46.16 16.83 -4.86
C ASP A 260 46.09 15.29 -4.92
N SER A 261 45.42 14.74 -5.94
CA SER A 261 45.18 13.30 -6.11
C SER A 261 44.56 12.61 -4.87
N ARG A 262 43.79 13.36 -4.06
CA ARG A 262 43.12 12.88 -2.83
C ARG A 262 41.60 12.73 -2.98
N THR A 263 41.11 12.68 -4.22
CA THR A 263 39.68 12.48 -4.53
C THR A 263 39.41 11.03 -4.96
N VAL A 264 38.36 10.42 -4.41
CA VAL A 264 37.82 9.14 -4.85
C VAL A 264 36.46 9.34 -5.52
N TYR A 265 36.23 8.61 -6.61
CA TYR A 265 35.04 8.72 -7.42
C TYR A 265 34.26 7.40 -7.43
N LEU A 266 32.94 7.49 -7.46
CA LEU A 266 32.02 6.36 -7.59
C LEU A 266 31.00 6.65 -8.68
N LEU A 267 30.92 5.80 -9.70
CA LEU A 267 29.77 5.72 -10.60
C LEU A 267 28.93 4.50 -10.22
N THR A 268 27.65 4.71 -9.94
CA THR A 268 26.73 3.63 -9.55
C THR A 268 25.28 3.93 -9.96
N SER A 269 24.38 3.00 -9.65
CA SER A 269 22.94 3.14 -9.80
C SER A 269 22.18 2.63 -8.58
N ASP A 270 21.04 3.25 -8.32
CA ASP A 270 20.07 2.90 -7.29
C ASP A 270 19.29 1.63 -7.63
N HIS A 271 18.92 1.44 -8.89
CA HIS A 271 18.35 0.21 -9.42
C HIS A 271 18.61 0.06 -10.93
N GLY A 272 18.41 -1.14 -11.46
CA GLY A 272 18.28 -1.33 -12.90
C GLY A 272 16.82 -1.21 -13.37
N MET A 273 16.53 -1.71 -14.57
CA MET A 273 15.20 -1.70 -15.18
C MET A 273 14.96 -3.00 -15.94
N THR A 274 13.70 -3.34 -16.17
CA THR A 274 13.30 -4.37 -17.13
C THR A 274 13.31 -3.81 -18.55
N ASP A 275 13.40 -4.67 -19.57
CA ASP A 275 13.32 -4.26 -20.98
C ASP A 275 12.12 -3.36 -21.27
N LYS A 276 10.98 -3.57 -20.61
CA LYS A 276 9.78 -2.73 -20.80
C LYS A 276 9.92 -1.30 -20.27
N GLY A 277 11.05 -0.94 -19.66
CA GLY A 277 11.28 0.35 -19.03
C GLY A 277 10.59 0.49 -17.67
N THR A 278 10.31 -0.63 -16.99
CA THR A 278 9.71 -0.66 -15.65
C THR A 278 10.69 -1.17 -14.61
N HIS A 279 10.55 -0.75 -13.36
CA HIS A 279 11.35 -1.20 -12.20
C HIS A 279 10.43 -1.46 -10.97
N GLY A 280 11.00 -1.73 -9.80
CA GLY A 280 10.29 -2.10 -8.56
C GLY A 280 10.14 -3.62 -8.33
N GLY A 281 10.57 -4.43 -9.30
CA GLY A 281 10.60 -5.88 -9.29
C GLY A 281 11.82 -6.48 -8.58
N ASP A 282 12.04 -7.77 -8.81
CA ASP A 282 13.16 -8.57 -8.31
C ASP A 282 13.92 -9.29 -9.44
N SER A 283 13.72 -8.88 -10.70
CA SER A 283 14.45 -9.47 -11.81
C SER A 283 15.93 -9.14 -11.75
N GLN A 284 16.76 -9.99 -12.37
CA GLN A 284 18.21 -9.80 -12.40
C GLN A 284 18.60 -8.41 -12.93
N PHE A 285 17.96 -7.96 -14.00
CA PHE A 285 18.22 -6.65 -14.60
C PHE A 285 17.79 -5.46 -13.74
N GLU A 286 16.91 -5.66 -12.77
CA GLU A 286 16.47 -4.63 -11.84
C GLU A 286 17.36 -4.57 -10.60
N ILE A 287 17.83 -5.72 -10.10
CA ILE A 287 18.60 -5.79 -8.85
C ILE A 287 20.12 -5.67 -9.07
N GLU A 288 20.63 -5.91 -10.28
CA GLU A 288 22.07 -5.81 -10.59
C GLU A 288 22.41 -4.45 -11.19
N THR A 289 23.04 -3.61 -10.37
CA THR A 289 23.54 -2.29 -10.77
C THR A 289 25.06 -2.30 -10.89
N PRO A 290 25.65 -1.48 -11.77
CA PRO A 290 27.09 -1.38 -11.85
C PRO A 290 27.62 -0.57 -10.66
N PHE A 291 28.84 -0.86 -10.25
CA PHE A 291 29.67 0.11 -9.54
C PHE A 291 31.03 0.21 -10.21
N VAL A 292 31.56 1.43 -10.27
CA VAL A 292 32.92 1.71 -10.71
C VAL A 292 33.53 2.71 -9.75
N PHE A 293 34.56 2.28 -9.02
CA PHE A 293 35.38 3.14 -8.18
C PHE A 293 36.69 3.48 -8.88
N TRP A 294 37.16 4.72 -8.79
CA TRP A 294 38.49 5.10 -9.27
C TRP A 294 39.04 6.29 -8.47
N GLY A 295 40.32 6.59 -8.66
CA GLY A 295 41.02 7.66 -7.94
C GLY A 295 41.68 7.17 -6.64
N ALA A 296 41.73 8.05 -5.64
CA ALA A 296 42.49 7.85 -4.42
C ALA A 296 41.99 6.65 -3.60
N GLY A 297 42.92 5.81 -3.13
CA GLY A 297 42.59 4.70 -2.20
C GLY A 297 41.97 3.45 -2.81
N ILE A 298 41.78 3.40 -4.13
CA ILE A 298 41.23 2.23 -4.81
C ILE A 298 42.33 1.25 -5.19
N LYS A 299 42.13 -0.03 -4.88
CA LYS A 299 43.04 -1.09 -5.31
C LYS A 299 42.79 -1.39 -6.79
N GLY A 300 43.76 -1.05 -7.64
CA GLY A 300 43.70 -1.39 -9.07
C GLY A 300 43.58 -2.91 -9.26
N VAL A 301 42.92 -3.33 -10.35
CA VAL A 301 42.82 -4.75 -10.68
C VAL A 301 44.17 -5.19 -11.27
N GLU A 302 44.80 -6.21 -10.68
CA GLU A 302 45.89 -6.90 -11.37
C GLU A 302 45.34 -7.46 -12.69
N PRO A 303 46.04 -7.28 -13.83
CA PRO A 303 45.57 -7.81 -15.11
C PRO A 303 45.36 -9.33 -14.96
N PRO A 304 44.23 -9.89 -15.44
CA PRO A 304 43.94 -11.29 -15.25
C PRO A 304 45.07 -12.13 -15.87
N ILE A 305 45.71 -12.96 -15.03
CA ILE A 305 46.61 -14.02 -15.49
C ILE A 305 45.80 -14.87 -16.48
N ARG A 306 46.32 -15.00 -17.70
CA ARG A 306 45.69 -15.76 -18.79
C ARG A 306 45.24 -17.14 -18.31
N GLY A 307 43.92 -17.34 -18.24
CA GLY A 307 43.29 -18.65 -18.33
C GLY A 307 42.47 -19.08 -17.12
N VAL A 308 41.17 -18.72 -17.09
CA VAL A 308 40.10 -19.56 -16.51
C VAL A 308 38.82 -19.32 -17.32
N GLN A 309 38.13 -20.42 -17.63
CA GLN A 309 37.12 -20.58 -18.68
C GLN A 309 35.73 -19.97 -18.38
N SER A 310 35.06 -19.72 -19.50
CA SER A 310 33.74 -19.15 -19.76
C SER A 310 32.54 -19.91 -19.22
N ILE A 311 31.45 -19.18 -18.95
CA ILE A 311 30.09 -19.69 -19.13
C ILE A 311 29.38 -18.81 -20.18
N ASN A 312 29.39 -19.32 -21.41
CA ASN A 312 28.49 -19.08 -22.54
C ASN A 312 27.75 -17.73 -22.67
N SER A 313 28.42 -16.74 -23.28
CA SER A 313 27.98 -15.96 -24.46
C SER A 313 28.91 -14.74 -24.61
N ASP A 314 29.67 -14.64 -25.71
CA ASP A 314 30.50 -13.47 -26.11
C ASP A 314 31.33 -12.81 -24.98
N ALA A 315 31.80 -13.62 -24.04
CA ALA A 315 32.14 -13.20 -22.68
C ALA A 315 33.61 -12.76 -22.50
N PHE A 316 33.78 -11.56 -21.94
CA PHE A 316 35.04 -11.09 -21.36
C PHE A 316 35.35 -11.86 -20.05
N PRO A 317 36.63 -12.21 -19.77
CA PRO A 317 37.07 -12.76 -18.50
C PRO A 317 37.39 -11.64 -17.49
N MET A 318 36.48 -10.68 -17.28
CA MET A 318 36.60 -9.77 -16.14
C MET A 318 36.03 -10.48 -14.92
N GLN A 319 36.86 -10.75 -13.91
CA GLN A 319 36.37 -11.07 -12.56
C GLN A 319 35.71 -9.82 -11.99
N PHE A 320 34.44 -9.59 -12.31
CA PHE A 320 33.67 -8.53 -11.69
C PHE A 320 33.56 -8.81 -10.19
N GLN A 321 33.99 -7.85 -9.38
CA GLN A 321 33.74 -7.88 -7.95
C GLN A 321 32.22 -7.88 -7.73
N LYS A 322 31.73 -8.74 -6.84
CA LYS A 322 30.31 -8.79 -6.48
C LYS A 322 30.15 -8.36 -5.04
N MET A 323 29.27 -7.40 -4.80
CA MET A 323 28.90 -6.99 -3.44
C MET A 323 27.41 -6.71 -3.34
N LYS A 324 26.89 -6.67 -2.11
CA LYS A 324 25.54 -6.14 -1.87
C LYS A 324 25.59 -4.63 -2.00
N GLN A 325 24.55 -4.02 -2.56
CA GLN A 325 24.46 -2.56 -2.71
C GLN A 325 24.61 -1.82 -1.37
N THR A 326 24.13 -2.42 -0.26
CA THR A 326 24.30 -1.89 1.09
C THR A 326 25.76 -1.77 1.54
N GLN A 327 26.68 -2.53 0.95
CA GLN A 327 28.11 -2.51 1.30
C GLN A 327 28.84 -1.27 0.75
N LEU A 328 28.22 -0.51 -0.15
CA LEU A 328 28.75 0.77 -0.62
C LEU A 328 28.88 1.78 0.52
N ALA A 329 27.91 1.83 1.45
CA ALA A 329 27.92 2.78 2.57
C ALA A 329 29.17 2.64 3.47
N PRO A 330 29.48 1.46 4.07
CA PRO A 330 30.68 1.32 4.89
C PRO A 330 31.98 1.45 4.08
N LEU A 331 31.98 1.09 2.79
CA LEU A 331 33.16 1.27 1.92
C LEU A 331 33.43 2.75 1.65
N MET A 332 32.41 3.54 1.32
CA MET A 332 32.53 4.99 1.16
C MET A 332 33.02 5.64 2.44
N SER A 333 32.43 5.30 3.59
CA SER A 333 32.90 5.80 4.90
C SER A 333 34.39 5.48 5.13
N ALA A 334 34.82 4.26 4.87
CA ALA A 334 36.21 3.84 5.04
C ALA A 334 37.19 4.55 4.09
N LEU A 335 36.80 4.85 2.84
CA LEU A 335 37.66 5.52 1.87
C LEU A 335 37.99 6.97 2.26
N ILE A 336 37.04 7.70 2.84
CA ILE A 336 37.23 9.12 3.25
C ILE A 336 37.40 9.32 4.75
N GLY A 337 37.50 8.21 5.52
CA GLY A 337 37.74 8.25 6.95
C GLY A 337 36.56 8.73 7.80
N LEU A 338 35.33 8.59 7.30
CA LEU A 338 34.11 8.88 8.04
C LEU A 338 33.70 7.69 8.91
N PRO A 339 32.98 7.92 10.03
CA PRO A 339 32.34 6.83 10.75
C PRO A 339 31.30 6.13 9.84
N PRO A 340 31.12 4.80 9.95
CA PRO A 340 30.02 4.11 9.32
C PRO A 340 28.68 4.71 9.78
N PRO A 341 27.63 4.74 8.92
CA PRO A 341 26.31 5.20 9.34
C PRO A 341 25.80 4.46 10.59
N MET A 342 25.13 5.17 11.50
CA MET A 342 24.60 4.67 12.77
C MET A 342 23.73 3.44 12.62
N ASN A 343 22.92 3.43 11.57
CA ASN A 343 22.00 2.34 11.27
C ASN A 343 22.54 1.36 10.21
N ASN A 344 23.82 1.45 9.85
CA ASN A 344 24.45 0.51 8.94
C ASN A 344 24.29 -0.93 9.44
N ARG A 345 23.88 -1.82 8.54
CA ARG A 345 23.77 -3.27 8.76
C ARG A 345 24.61 -4.07 7.76
N ALA A 346 25.42 -3.39 6.96
CA ALA A 346 26.31 -4.01 5.99
C ALA A 346 27.71 -4.20 6.56
N MET A 347 28.33 -5.32 6.17
CA MET A 347 29.72 -5.60 6.44
C MET A 347 30.60 -4.91 5.40
N LEU A 348 31.69 -4.26 5.84
CA LEU A 348 32.71 -3.71 4.96
C LEU A 348 33.31 -4.83 4.07
N PRO A 349 33.29 -4.68 2.73
CA PRO A 349 33.99 -5.60 1.84
C PRO A 349 35.51 -5.33 1.91
N LEU A 350 36.29 -6.36 2.23
CA LEU A 350 37.75 -6.29 2.37
C LEU A 350 38.45 -6.51 1.03
N GLY A 351 39.69 -6.04 0.93
CA GLY A 351 40.58 -6.20 -0.22
C GLY A 351 40.33 -5.24 -1.38
N LEU A 352 39.42 -4.27 -1.23
CA LEU A 352 39.05 -3.31 -2.27
C LEU A 352 39.80 -1.97 -2.18
N MET A 353 40.37 -1.66 -1.01
CA MET A 353 41.10 -0.43 -0.77
C MET A 353 42.61 -0.65 -0.94
N ASN A 354 43.31 0.32 -1.53
CA ASN A 354 44.77 0.34 -1.61
C ASN A 354 45.36 1.00 -0.36
N VAL A 355 45.32 0.26 0.75
CA VAL A 355 45.70 0.75 2.08
C VAL A 355 46.52 -0.31 2.84
N SER A 356 47.15 0.09 3.94
CA SER A 356 47.83 -0.87 4.81
C SER A 356 46.84 -1.82 5.49
N VAL A 357 47.30 -3.04 5.81
CA VAL A 357 46.53 -4.02 6.61
C VAL A 357 46.05 -3.40 7.92
N LYS A 358 46.87 -2.52 8.53
CA LYS A 358 46.49 -1.79 9.74
C LYS A 358 45.25 -0.92 9.51
N TYR A 359 45.25 -0.10 8.46
CA TYR A 359 44.12 0.77 8.15
C TYR A 359 42.85 -0.04 7.86
N GLU A 360 42.96 -1.08 7.04
CA GLU A 360 41.83 -1.93 6.69
C GLU A 360 41.25 -2.68 7.91
N ALA A 361 42.10 -3.16 8.82
CA ALA A 361 41.69 -3.76 10.08
C ALA A 361 40.90 -2.78 10.98
N TYR A 362 41.36 -1.53 11.10
CA TYR A 362 40.63 -0.50 11.85
C TYR A 362 39.31 -0.11 11.17
N SER A 363 39.26 -0.06 9.83
CA SER A 363 38.01 0.16 9.08
C SER A 363 36.97 -0.92 9.37
N MET A 364 37.40 -2.19 9.33
CA MET A 364 36.55 -3.33 9.66
C MET A 364 36.11 -3.30 11.13
N HIS A 365 37.00 -2.90 12.03
CA HIS A 365 36.71 -2.74 13.45
C HIS A 365 35.66 -1.67 13.71
N LEU A 366 35.79 -0.48 13.13
CA LEU A 366 34.82 0.62 13.25
C LEU A 366 33.45 0.22 12.71
N ASN A 367 33.41 -0.47 11.56
CA ASN A 367 32.19 -1.05 11.02
C ASN A 367 31.54 -2.05 12.00
N THR A 368 32.35 -2.94 12.58
CA THR A 368 31.91 -3.92 13.57
C THR A 368 31.41 -3.24 14.86
N LEU A 369 32.10 -2.23 15.36
CA LEU A 369 31.70 -1.45 16.53
C LEU A 369 30.36 -0.74 16.32
N GLN A 370 30.12 -0.19 15.13
CA GLN A 370 28.85 0.49 14.83
C GLN A 370 27.66 -0.48 14.83
N VAL A 371 27.84 -1.71 14.32
CA VAL A 371 26.82 -2.76 14.39
C VAL A 371 26.68 -3.33 15.81
N LEU A 372 27.79 -3.50 16.52
CA LEU A 372 27.79 -3.92 17.92
C LEU A 372 27.07 -2.92 18.82
N ALA A 373 27.21 -1.62 18.60
CA ALA A 373 26.49 -0.61 19.37
C ALA A 373 24.97 -0.79 19.24
N GLN A 374 24.49 -1.16 18.05
CA GLN A 374 23.07 -1.50 17.84
C GLN A 374 22.67 -2.77 18.59
N ALA A 375 23.49 -3.82 18.54
CA ALA A 375 23.26 -5.07 19.27
C ALA A 375 23.27 -4.85 20.79
N GLU A 376 24.26 -4.12 21.31
CA GLU A 376 24.37 -3.69 22.70
C GLU A 376 23.09 -2.99 23.13
N ARG A 377 22.63 -1.99 22.36
CA ARG A 377 21.40 -1.24 22.66
C ARG A 377 20.18 -2.14 22.84
N VAL A 378 20.01 -3.12 21.95
CA VAL A 378 18.90 -4.08 22.02
C VAL A 378 19.04 -5.01 23.23
N LEU A 379 20.25 -5.48 23.53
CA LEU A 379 20.54 -6.28 24.71
C LEU A 379 20.26 -5.49 26.01
N GLU A 380 20.64 -4.21 26.10
CA GLU A 380 20.36 -3.40 27.29
C GLU A 380 18.86 -3.27 27.55
N LEU A 381 18.08 -3.03 26.50
CA LEU A 381 16.63 -2.89 26.63
C LEU A 381 16.00 -4.18 27.15
N LYS A 382 16.54 -5.34 26.75
CA LYS A 382 16.06 -6.66 27.19
C LYS A 382 16.53 -7.06 28.58
N GLN A 383 17.74 -6.68 28.96
CA GLN A 383 18.29 -6.94 30.31
C GLN A 383 17.59 -6.14 31.42
N ARG A 384 16.75 -5.15 31.08
CA ARG A 384 15.88 -4.44 32.04
C ARG A 384 14.70 -5.28 32.55
N SER A 385 14.42 -6.42 31.91
CA SER A 385 13.39 -7.37 32.33
C SER A 385 13.74 -8.01 33.67
N GLN A 386 12.80 -8.02 34.62
CA GLN A 386 12.97 -8.63 35.94
C GLN A 386 12.94 -10.17 35.87
N ILE A 387 12.35 -10.71 34.80
CA ILE A 387 12.25 -12.15 34.53
C ILE A 387 13.12 -12.58 33.34
N TYR A 388 14.12 -11.75 32.98
CA TYR A 388 15.02 -11.96 31.85
C TYR A 388 15.62 -13.38 31.81
N ASN A 389 16.01 -13.93 32.97
CA ASN A 389 16.64 -15.24 33.08
C ASN A 389 15.70 -16.41 32.77
N TRP A 390 14.39 -16.20 32.73
CA TRP A 390 13.39 -17.24 32.46
C TRP A 390 12.83 -17.17 31.03
N LEU A 391 13.27 -16.17 30.26
CA LEU A 391 12.78 -15.94 28.90
C LEU A 391 13.82 -16.35 27.84
N PRO A 392 13.39 -16.70 26.62
CA PRO A 392 14.29 -17.01 25.53
C PRO A 392 15.27 -15.86 25.25
N ARG A 393 16.56 -16.17 25.08
CA ARG A 393 17.59 -15.15 24.88
C ARG A 393 18.57 -15.56 23.78
N PHE A 394 19.22 -14.57 23.18
CA PHE A 394 20.30 -14.83 22.24
C PHE A 394 21.58 -15.15 23.02
N GLU A 395 21.94 -16.43 23.11
CA GLU A 395 23.02 -16.89 24.01
C GLU A 395 24.43 -16.67 23.46
N ARG A 396 24.56 -16.50 22.13
CA ARG A 396 25.87 -16.45 21.48
C ARG A 396 26.58 -15.10 21.68
N LEU A 397 25.87 -14.02 22.04
CA LEU A 397 26.43 -12.68 22.23
C LEU A 397 25.96 -12.06 23.54
N ASP A 398 26.90 -11.61 24.36
CA ASP A 398 26.64 -10.86 25.59
C ASP A 398 27.66 -9.72 25.76
N ARG A 399 27.46 -8.85 26.77
CA ARG A 399 28.37 -7.72 27.03
C ARG A 399 29.81 -8.16 27.30
N ARG A 400 30.01 -9.34 27.91
CA ARG A 400 31.35 -9.85 28.22
C ARG A 400 32.10 -10.20 26.95
N ARG A 401 31.46 -10.93 26.03
CA ARG A 401 32.01 -11.28 24.73
C ARG A 401 32.32 -10.05 23.87
N ILE A 402 31.48 -9.02 23.96
CA ILE A 402 31.72 -7.75 23.25
C ILE A 402 32.97 -7.03 23.79
N GLN A 403 33.16 -6.99 25.11
CA GLN A 403 34.36 -6.43 25.72
C GLN A 403 35.61 -7.27 25.41
N GLN A 404 35.52 -8.59 25.50
CA GLN A 404 36.59 -9.51 25.13
C GLN A 404 37.04 -9.30 23.68
N TYR A 405 36.11 -9.11 22.75
CA TYR A 405 36.42 -8.76 21.36
C TYR A 405 37.19 -7.44 21.26
N LYS A 406 36.73 -6.38 21.95
CA LYS A 406 37.41 -5.08 21.95
C LYS A 406 38.85 -5.23 22.45
N GLU A 407 39.06 -5.92 23.56
CA GLU A 407 40.40 -6.19 24.12
C GLU A 407 41.27 -7.04 23.19
N GLN A 408 40.70 -8.12 22.62
CA GLN A 408 41.39 -9.02 21.70
C GLN A 408 41.84 -8.29 20.43
N PHE A 409 40.99 -7.44 19.86
CA PHE A 409 41.33 -6.64 18.70
C PHE A 409 42.54 -5.74 18.98
N HIS A 410 42.52 -4.99 20.09
CA HIS A 410 43.64 -4.13 20.47
C HIS A 410 44.94 -4.93 20.67
N ARG A 411 44.87 -6.10 21.31
CA ARG A 411 46.02 -6.99 21.50
C ARG A 411 46.58 -7.48 20.14
N GLN A 412 45.71 -7.94 19.23
CA GLN A 412 46.13 -8.40 17.91
C GLN A 412 46.78 -7.27 17.10
N MET A 413 46.23 -6.06 17.17
CA MET A 413 46.81 -4.88 16.51
C MET A 413 48.17 -4.49 17.07
N GLN A 414 48.38 -4.61 18.39
CA GLN A 414 49.68 -4.37 19.03
C GLN A 414 50.73 -5.41 18.64
N LEU A 415 50.33 -6.67 18.44
CA LEU A 415 51.20 -7.76 18.02
C LEU A 415 51.50 -7.78 16.51
N GLY A 416 50.90 -6.87 15.73
CA GLY A 416 51.04 -6.83 14.27
C GLY A 416 50.19 -7.88 13.52
N CYS A 417 49.29 -8.59 14.21
CA CYS A 417 48.41 -9.62 13.66
C CYS A 417 47.13 -9.02 13.04
N GLY A 418 47.28 -8.08 12.10
CA GLY A 418 46.14 -7.35 11.52
C GLY A 418 45.13 -8.22 10.75
N ASN A 419 45.61 -9.29 10.09
CA ASN A 419 44.73 -10.24 9.38
C ASN A 419 43.83 -11.01 10.36
N ASP A 420 44.37 -11.48 11.48
CA ASP A 420 43.60 -12.18 12.50
C ASP A 420 42.57 -11.23 13.16
N ALA A 421 42.94 -9.96 13.33
CA ALA A 421 42.04 -8.92 13.82
C ALA A 421 40.85 -8.66 12.87
N MET A 422 41.08 -8.69 11.56
CA MET A 422 40.02 -8.59 10.55
C MET A 422 39.07 -9.79 10.60
N ILE A 423 39.61 -11.01 10.65
CA ILE A 423 38.79 -12.24 10.76
C ILE A 423 37.92 -12.20 12.01
N CYS A 424 38.52 -11.86 13.17
CA CYS A 424 37.79 -11.69 14.42
C CYS A 424 36.68 -10.63 14.33
N SER A 425 36.94 -9.51 13.65
CA SER A 425 35.95 -8.47 13.40
C SER A 425 34.80 -8.97 12.51
N GLN A 426 35.09 -9.75 11.46
CA GLN A 426 34.09 -10.35 10.57
C GLN A 426 33.18 -11.34 11.29
N GLU A 427 33.74 -12.20 12.12
CA GLU A 427 32.96 -13.13 12.95
C GLU A 427 32.04 -12.38 13.92
N MET A 428 32.57 -11.31 14.54
CA MET A 428 31.84 -10.54 15.54
C MET A 428 30.69 -9.73 14.93
N ILE A 429 30.88 -9.09 13.77
CA ILE A 429 29.78 -8.39 13.10
C ILE A 429 28.69 -9.35 12.63
N HIS A 430 29.04 -10.55 12.16
CA HIS A 430 28.05 -11.59 11.82
C HIS A 430 27.18 -11.94 13.02
N LEU A 431 27.82 -12.19 14.16
CA LEU A 431 27.14 -12.49 15.41
C LEU A 431 26.26 -11.33 15.91
N ALA A 432 26.72 -10.09 15.73
CA ALA A 432 25.94 -8.89 16.07
C ALA A 432 24.68 -8.76 15.19
N LEU A 433 24.78 -9.01 13.88
CA LEU A 433 23.64 -9.00 12.97
C LEU A 433 22.61 -10.09 13.31
N GLU A 434 23.05 -11.30 13.64
CA GLU A 434 22.17 -12.37 14.11
C GLU A 434 21.42 -11.99 15.40
N CYS A 435 22.11 -11.36 16.35
CA CYS A 435 21.50 -10.86 17.59
C CYS A 435 20.41 -9.81 17.31
N ILE A 436 20.68 -8.86 16.41
CA ILE A 436 19.72 -7.82 16.04
C ILE A 436 18.47 -8.45 15.39
N GLU A 437 18.65 -9.38 14.45
CA GLU A 437 17.52 -10.04 13.80
C GLU A 437 16.71 -10.94 14.75
N TYR A 438 17.37 -11.65 15.67
CA TYR A 438 16.68 -12.43 16.71
C TYR A 438 15.70 -11.55 17.52
N TYR A 439 16.17 -10.39 17.99
CA TYR A 439 15.34 -9.50 18.80
C TYR A 439 14.35 -8.66 18.00
N ARG A 440 14.59 -8.46 16.69
CA ARG A 440 13.63 -7.81 15.78
C ARG A 440 12.31 -8.56 15.75
N VAL A 441 12.35 -9.89 15.66
CA VAL A 441 11.17 -10.77 15.57
C VAL A 441 10.76 -11.40 16.89
N TYR A 442 11.36 -10.97 18.01
CA TYR A 442 11.18 -11.57 19.34
C TYR A 442 9.72 -11.77 19.77
N TYR A 443 8.87 -10.75 19.58
CA TYR A 443 7.46 -10.79 19.97
C TYR A 443 6.53 -11.33 18.87
N ARG A 444 7.07 -11.78 17.74
CA ARG A 444 6.27 -12.19 16.58
C ARG A 444 5.34 -13.36 16.92
N ILE A 445 5.87 -14.43 17.52
CA ILE A 445 5.08 -15.62 17.85
C ILE A 445 3.98 -15.31 18.88
N PRO A 446 4.27 -14.66 20.03
CA PRO A 446 3.22 -14.25 20.98
C PRO A 446 2.12 -13.39 20.34
N LEU A 447 2.49 -12.44 19.48
CA LEU A 447 1.53 -11.60 18.78
C LEU A 447 0.69 -12.37 17.76
N VAL A 448 1.27 -13.34 17.04
CA VAL A 448 0.52 -14.25 16.15
C VAL A 448 -0.48 -15.07 16.95
N VAL A 449 -0.08 -15.64 18.10
CA VAL A 449 -0.97 -16.41 18.97
C VAL A 449 -2.10 -15.53 19.51
N ALA A 450 -1.80 -14.32 19.97
CA ALA A 450 -2.81 -13.36 20.41
C ALA A 450 -3.78 -12.96 19.28
N CYS A 451 -3.26 -12.70 18.08
CA CYS A 451 -4.08 -12.41 16.90
C CYS A 451 -5.03 -13.57 16.60
N LEU A 452 -4.53 -14.82 16.62
CA LEU A 452 -5.36 -16.02 16.42
C LEU A 452 -6.43 -16.19 17.48
N ALA A 453 -6.07 -16.02 18.76
CA ALA A 453 -7.03 -16.06 19.85
C ALA A 453 -8.12 -14.98 19.70
N THR A 454 -7.75 -13.80 19.19
CA THR A 454 -8.69 -12.71 18.88
C THR A 454 -9.65 -13.11 17.75
N TYR A 455 -9.14 -13.65 16.65
CA TYR A 455 -9.97 -14.16 15.56
C TYR A 455 -10.94 -15.24 16.03
N LEU A 456 -10.45 -16.24 16.79
CA LEU A 456 -11.27 -17.33 17.30
C LEU A 456 -12.39 -16.84 18.23
N GLY A 457 -12.06 -15.92 19.15
CA GLY A 457 -13.06 -15.30 20.02
C GLY A 457 -14.09 -14.50 19.22
N TRP A 458 -13.66 -13.77 18.19
CA TRP A 458 -14.54 -13.01 17.32
C TRP A 458 -15.45 -13.90 16.45
N PHE A 459 -14.92 -14.99 15.87
CA PHE A 459 -15.73 -16.00 15.17
C PHE A 459 -16.80 -16.58 16.09
N TYR A 460 -16.42 -16.97 17.30
CA TYR A 460 -17.37 -17.49 18.28
C TYR A 460 -18.44 -16.46 18.63
N TYR A 461 -18.06 -15.20 18.87
CA TYR A 461 -19.00 -14.10 19.12
C TYR A 461 -20.04 -13.97 17.99
N LEU A 462 -19.59 -13.95 16.74
CA LEU A 462 -20.48 -13.81 15.58
C LEU A 462 -21.42 -15.02 15.41
N LEU A 463 -20.91 -16.24 15.57
CA LEU A 463 -21.70 -17.47 15.49
C LEU A 463 -22.74 -17.56 16.63
N ALA A 464 -22.32 -17.24 17.86
CA ALA A 464 -23.19 -17.20 19.02
C ALA A 464 -24.29 -16.14 18.85
N LYS A 465 -23.93 -14.95 18.37
CA LYS A 465 -24.87 -13.85 18.08
C LYS A 465 -25.88 -14.23 16.99
N GLN A 466 -25.43 -14.87 15.91
CA GLN A 466 -26.32 -15.34 14.84
C GLN A 466 -27.36 -16.33 15.38
N THR A 467 -26.93 -17.23 16.26
CA THR A 467 -27.79 -18.24 16.90
C THR A 467 -28.72 -17.60 17.93
N ARG A 468 -28.23 -16.66 18.75
CA ARG A 468 -28.98 -15.95 19.80
C ARG A 468 -30.00 -14.96 19.25
N SER A 469 -29.79 -14.36 18.07
CA SER A 469 -30.79 -13.50 17.44
C SER A 469 -32.14 -14.21 17.22
N MET A 470 -32.19 -15.52 17.45
CA MET A 470 -33.35 -16.39 17.31
C MET A 470 -33.85 -16.98 18.64
N SER A 471 -33.18 -16.73 19.78
CA SER A 471 -33.49 -17.34 21.08
C SER A 471 -33.07 -16.39 22.24
N ALA A 472 -34.05 -15.99 23.06
CA ALA A 472 -33.96 -14.98 24.14
C ALA A 472 -32.92 -15.27 25.26
N PRO A 473 -32.98 -14.51 26.38
CA PRO A 473 -32.18 -13.33 26.74
C PRO A 473 -30.71 -13.63 27.12
N LYS A 474 -29.93 -12.56 27.39
CA LYS A 474 -28.48 -12.62 27.68
C LYS A 474 -28.17 -13.24 29.05
N HIS A 475 -27.00 -13.88 29.16
CA HIS A 475 -26.40 -14.22 30.45
C HIS A 475 -26.07 -12.94 31.25
N HIS A 476 -26.11 -13.03 32.58
CA HIS A 476 -25.63 -11.93 33.45
C HIS A 476 -24.12 -11.72 33.27
N TRP A 477 -23.69 -10.45 33.33
CA TRP A 477 -22.32 -10.00 33.03
C TRP A 477 -21.27 -10.61 33.97
N ILE A 478 -21.66 -10.98 35.19
CA ILE A 478 -20.79 -11.59 36.20
C ILE A 478 -21.03 -13.10 36.22
N ASN A 479 -20.07 -13.86 35.70
CA ASN A 479 -20.00 -15.31 35.81
C ASN A 479 -18.56 -15.76 36.11
N ALA A 480 -18.37 -16.97 36.62
CA ALA A 480 -17.06 -17.49 37.02
C ALA A 480 -16.02 -17.45 35.88
N THR A 481 -16.45 -17.64 34.63
CA THR A 481 -15.59 -17.56 33.44
C THR A 481 -15.04 -16.15 33.20
N ASN A 482 -15.85 -15.10 33.37
CA ASN A 482 -15.39 -13.72 33.21
C ASN A 482 -14.42 -13.34 34.34
N ILE A 483 -14.65 -13.81 35.57
CA ILE A 483 -13.70 -13.62 36.68
C ILE A 483 -12.37 -14.29 36.36
N MET A 484 -12.39 -15.53 35.84
CA MET A 484 -11.17 -16.24 35.42
C MET A 484 -10.41 -15.50 34.30
N LEU A 485 -11.13 -14.96 33.30
CA LEU A 485 -10.52 -14.18 32.22
C LEU A 485 -9.92 -12.86 32.72
N LEU A 486 -10.58 -12.17 33.66
CA LEU A 486 -10.04 -10.97 34.30
C LEU A 486 -8.78 -11.28 35.14
N LEU A 487 -8.77 -12.39 35.87
CA LEU A 487 -7.58 -12.85 36.59
C LEU A 487 -6.44 -13.15 35.62
N LEU A 488 -6.73 -13.82 34.49
CA LEU A 488 -5.75 -14.05 33.43
C LEU A 488 -5.22 -12.74 32.83
N GLU A 489 -6.08 -11.74 32.66
CA GLU A 489 -5.69 -10.40 32.17
C GLU A 489 -4.70 -9.73 33.11
N ILE A 490 -4.95 -9.79 34.43
CA ILE A 490 -4.03 -9.29 35.45
C ILE A 490 -2.69 -10.04 35.40
N VAL A 491 -2.71 -11.36 35.23
CA VAL A 491 -1.49 -12.17 35.12
C VAL A 491 -0.67 -11.80 33.88
N VAL A 492 -1.31 -11.64 32.71
CA VAL A 492 -0.64 -11.23 31.47
C VAL A 492 -0.09 -9.80 31.60
N LEU A 493 -0.86 -8.88 32.20
CA LEU A 493 -0.42 -7.51 32.45
C LEU A 493 0.79 -7.47 33.39
N LEU A 494 0.76 -8.26 34.47
CA LEU A 494 1.89 -8.39 35.40
C LEU A 494 3.11 -8.97 34.68
N ALA A 495 2.96 -10.03 33.89
CA ALA A 495 4.06 -10.60 33.11
C ALA A 495 4.68 -9.58 32.14
N CYS A 496 3.84 -8.83 31.40
CA CYS A 496 4.30 -7.75 30.52
C CYS A 496 5.03 -6.64 31.28
N TYR A 497 4.56 -6.27 32.47
CA TYR A 497 5.20 -5.28 33.34
C TYR A 497 6.57 -5.77 33.83
N LEU A 498 6.64 -7.01 34.32
CA LEU A 498 7.88 -7.63 34.79
C LEU A 498 8.91 -7.78 33.65
N ASP A 499 8.46 -8.12 32.43
CA ASP A 499 9.33 -8.20 31.25
C ASP A 499 9.65 -6.84 30.61
N ARG A 500 9.04 -5.74 31.07
CA ARG A 500 9.18 -4.41 30.45
C ARG A 500 8.83 -4.41 28.95
N VAL A 501 7.80 -5.18 28.58
CA VAL A 501 7.28 -5.24 27.20
C VAL A 501 6.83 -3.83 26.76
N PRO A 502 7.19 -3.37 25.55
CA PRO A 502 6.73 -2.07 25.04
C PRO A 502 5.20 -1.95 25.09
N CYS A 503 4.67 -0.80 25.53
CA CYS A 503 3.24 -0.60 25.79
C CYS A 503 2.35 -1.02 24.62
N CYS A 504 2.75 -0.71 23.39
CA CYS A 504 2.00 -1.11 22.20
C CYS A 504 1.90 -2.64 22.07
N ILE A 505 2.99 -3.37 22.34
CA ILE A 505 3.00 -4.84 22.27
C ILE A 505 2.15 -5.42 23.42
N SER A 506 2.31 -4.89 24.64
CA SER A 506 1.52 -5.31 25.80
C SER A 506 0.02 -5.14 25.56
N PHE A 507 -0.40 -4.02 24.96
CA PHE A 507 -1.79 -3.77 24.58
C PHE A 507 -2.32 -4.88 23.66
N TYR A 508 -1.61 -5.21 22.58
CA TYR A 508 -2.04 -6.26 21.65
C TYR A 508 -2.01 -7.67 22.25
N LEU A 509 -1.13 -7.95 23.21
CA LEU A 509 -1.16 -9.23 23.93
C LEU A 509 -2.40 -9.37 24.83
N LEU A 510 -3.00 -8.26 25.27
CA LEU A 510 -4.20 -8.24 26.12
C LEU A 510 -5.51 -8.30 25.31
N VAL A 511 -5.54 -7.80 24.07
CA VAL A 511 -6.75 -7.77 23.19
C VAL A 511 -7.59 -9.06 23.14
N PRO A 512 -7.03 -10.28 23.14
CA PRO A 512 -7.85 -11.49 23.05
C PRO A 512 -8.86 -11.63 24.20
N LEU A 513 -8.47 -11.23 25.41
CA LEU A 513 -9.25 -11.44 26.63
C LEU A 513 -10.59 -10.68 26.64
N PRO A 514 -10.64 -9.35 26.40
CA PRO A 514 -11.91 -8.64 26.29
C PRO A 514 -12.78 -9.14 25.13
N VAL A 515 -12.17 -9.54 24.00
CA VAL A 515 -12.94 -10.14 22.89
C VAL A 515 -13.60 -11.45 23.33
N TRP A 516 -12.90 -12.32 24.04
CA TRP A 516 -13.48 -13.56 24.60
C TRP A 516 -14.53 -13.29 25.67
N MET A 517 -14.36 -12.27 26.52
CA MET A 517 -15.40 -11.86 27.48
C MET A 517 -16.70 -11.47 26.77
N PHE A 518 -16.61 -10.66 25.69
CA PHE A 518 -17.79 -10.34 24.87
C PHE A 518 -18.36 -11.58 24.16
N ALA A 519 -17.49 -12.46 23.66
CA ALA A 519 -17.89 -13.68 22.95
C ALA A 519 -18.70 -14.63 23.84
N LEU A 520 -18.24 -14.87 25.07
CA LEU A 520 -18.90 -15.77 26.02
C LEU A 520 -20.22 -15.21 26.55
N GLN A 521 -20.37 -13.87 26.65
CA GLN A 521 -21.62 -13.22 27.05
C GLN A 521 -22.76 -13.43 26.04
N GLU A 522 -22.45 -13.67 24.77
CA GLU A 522 -23.45 -13.93 23.73
C GLU A 522 -23.93 -15.40 23.72
N ARG A 523 -23.42 -16.27 24.60
CA ARG A 523 -23.88 -17.65 24.73
C ARG A 523 -25.32 -17.70 25.27
N GLY A 524 -26.20 -18.42 24.57
CA GLY A 524 -27.57 -18.69 25.03
C GLY A 524 -27.61 -19.76 26.12
N ILE A 525 -28.58 -19.66 27.04
CA ILE A 525 -28.70 -20.54 28.22
C ILE A 525 -29.09 -21.99 27.84
N ASN A 526 -29.80 -22.19 26.73
CA ASN A 526 -30.36 -23.50 26.29
C ASN A 526 -30.05 -23.85 24.81
N SER A 527 -28.92 -23.43 24.25
CA SER A 527 -28.59 -23.75 22.84
C SER A 527 -28.07 -25.18 22.72
N GLY A 528 -28.95 -26.11 22.32
CA GLY A 528 -28.55 -27.44 21.86
C GLY A 528 -27.64 -27.37 20.63
N CYS A 529 -26.91 -28.45 20.34
CA CYS A 529 -26.03 -28.54 19.18
C CYS A 529 -26.88 -28.52 17.89
N VAL A 530 -27.07 -27.36 17.28
CA VAL A 530 -27.80 -27.20 16.01
C VAL A 530 -26.97 -27.84 14.89
N ARG A 531 -27.58 -28.49 13.88
CA ARG A 531 -26.88 -28.94 12.65
C ARG A 531 -26.34 -27.79 11.78
N ALA A 532 -26.70 -26.55 12.12
CA ALA A 532 -26.30 -25.32 11.43
C ALA A 532 -24.79 -25.11 11.20
N PRO A 533 -23.84 -25.52 12.08
CA PRO A 533 -22.42 -25.29 11.90
C PRO A 533 -21.87 -25.88 10.61
N ILE A 534 -22.30 -27.09 10.22
CA ILE A 534 -21.78 -27.75 9.02
C ILE A 534 -22.19 -26.99 7.76
N ILE A 535 -23.45 -26.56 7.67
CA ILE A 535 -23.97 -25.79 6.53
C ILE A 535 -23.35 -24.39 6.48
N GLN A 536 -23.16 -23.76 7.63
CA GLN A 536 -22.46 -22.47 7.73
C GLN A 536 -21.00 -22.60 7.28
N LEU A 537 -20.29 -23.64 7.73
CA LEU A 537 -18.92 -23.95 7.31
C LEU A 537 -18.84 -24.20 5.81
N ALA A 538 -19.82 -24.88 5.20
CA ALA A 538 -19.86 -25.08 3.75
C ALA A 538 -20.02 -23.75 2.98
N TRP A 539 -20.92 -22.87 3.42
CA TRP A 539 -21.08 -21.54 2.82
C TRP A 539 -19.82 -20.68 2.95
N ILE A 540 -19.22 -20.65 4.15
CA ILE A 540 -18.00 -19.91 4.42
C ILE A 540 -16.85 -20.48 3.59
N GLY A 541 -16.57 -21.78 3.72
CA GLY A 541 -15.48 -22.46 3.04
C GLY A 541 -15.59 -22.35 1.51
N GLY A 542 -16.75 -22.63 0.92
CA GLY A 542 -16.96 -22.54 -0.52
C GLY A 542 -16.73 -21.13 -1.07
N THR A 543 -17.24 -20.11 -0.38
CA THR A 543 -17.06 -18.70 -0.79
C THR A 543 -15.60 -18.25 -0.62
N VAL A 544 -14.96 -18.63 0.49
CA VAL A 544 -13.56 -18.29 0.76
C VAL A 544 -12.64 -18.95 -0.26
N VAL A 545 -12.81 -20.24 -0.56
CA VAL A 545 -12.00 -20.94 -1.57
C VAL A 545 -12.15 -20.27 -2.94
N LEU A 546 -13.37 -19.91 -3.33
CA LEU A 546 -13.60 -19.16 -4.57
C LEU A 546 -12.86 -17.82 -4.56
N LEU A 547 -13.02 -17.01 -3.51
CA LEU A 547 -12.41 -15.68 -3.39
C LEU A 547 -10.87 -15.74 -3.32
N ILE A 548 -10.30 -16.70 -2.58
CA ILE A 548 -8.85 -16.97 -2.60
C ILE A 548 -8.41 -17.38 -3.99
N GLY A 549 -9.17 -18.26 -4.66
CA GLY A 549 -8.90 -18.66 -6.04
C GLY A 549 -8.80 -17.47 -6.98
N THR A 550 -9.62 -16.43 -6.80
CA THR A 550 -9.59 -15.22 -7.65
C THR A 550 -8.28 -14.44 -7.56
N TYR A 551 -7.53 -14.59 -6.46
CA TYR A 551 -6.19 -14.01 -6.33
C TYR A 551 -5.21 -14.64 -7.32
N PHE A 552 -5.25 -15.97 -7.44
CA PHE A 552 -4.36 -16.71 -8.33
C PHE A 552 -4.86 -16.69 -9.78
N PHE A 553 -6.16 -16.84 -9.96
CA PHE A 553 -6.81 -16.93 -11.27
C PHE A 553 -8.00 -15.98 -11.32
N LYS A 554 -7.80 -14.81 -11.92
CA LYS A 554 -8.84 -13.76 -12.01
C LYS A 554 -10.10 -14.24 -12.71
N GLN A 555 -10.02 -15.25 -13.58
CA GLN A 555 -11.16 -15.84 -14.28
C GLN A 555 -12.17 -16.51 -13.33
N LEU A 556 -11.71 -16.93 -12.13
CA LEU A 556 -12.59 -17.58 -11.15
C LEU A 556 -13.66 -16.63 -10.60
N ILE A 557 -13.42 -15.31 -10.54
CA ILE A 557 -14.50 -14.38 -10.15
C ILE A 557 -15.61 -14.33 -11.20
N SER A 558 -15.26 -14.44 -12.48
CA SER A 558 -16.22 -14.44 -13.58
C SER A 558 -17.07 -15.70 -13.57
N LEU A 559 -16.44 -16.86 -13.33
CA LEU A 559 -17.16 -18.12 -13.17
C LEU A 559 -18.05 -18.08 -11.92
N GLY A 560 -17.54 -17.57 -10.80
CA GLY A 560 -18.30 -17.38 -9.57
C GLY A 560 -19.51 -16.46 -9.76
N PHE A 561 -19.34 -15.33 -10.45
CA PHE A 561 -20.41 -14.41 -10.82
C PHE A 561 -21.48 -15.12 -11.65
N LEU A 562 -21.10 -15.79 -12.74
CA LEU A 562 -22.03 -16.53 -13.60
C LEU A 562 -22.84 -17.56 -12.80
N ILE A 563 -22.18 -18.39 -12.00
CA ILE A 563 -22.82 -19.45 -11.20
C ILE A 563 -23.79 -18.84 -10.19
N VAL A 564 -23.35 -17.86 -9.40
CA VAL A 564 -24.17 -17.27 -8.32
C VAL A 564 -25.38 -16.53 -8.89
N VAL A 565 -25.20 -15.76 -9.97
CA VAL A 565 -26.27 -14.97 -10.60
C VAL A 565 -27.30 -15.87 -11.29
N CYS A 566 -26.85 -16.88 -12.04
CA CYS A 566 -27.75 -17.86 -12.65
C CYS A 566 -28.46 -18.71 -11.60
N ALA A 567 -27.78 -19.15 -10.54
CA ALA A 567 -28.42 -19.89 -9.45
C ALA A 567 -29.44 -19.03 -8.68
N ASN A 568 -29.14 -17.74 -8.47
CA ASN A 568 -30.06 -16.82 -7.81
C ASN A 568 -31.37 -16.65 -8.60
N ASN A 569 -31.28 -16.64 -9.93
CA ASN A 569 -32.42 -16.55 -10.84
C ASN A 569 -32.81 -17.90 -11.48
N GLY A 570 -32.39 -19.03 -10.90
CA GLY A 570 -32.50 -20.36 -11.51
C GLY A 570 -33.92 -20.77 -11.90
N ARG A 571 -34.92 -20.30 -11.15
CA ARG A 571 -36.34 -20.57 -11.45
C ARG A 571 -36.82 -19.93 -12.74
N ALA A 572 -36.21 -18.82 -13.17
CA ALA A 572 -36.57 -18.14 -14.42
C ALA A 572 -36.23 -18.99 -15.67
N PHE A 573 -35.33 -19.97 -15.56
CA PHE A 573 -34.98 -20.88 -16.67
C PHE A 573 -36.06 -21.94 -16.96
N THR A 574 -37.02 -22.11 -16.04
CA THR A 574 -38.01 -23.21 -16.12
C THR A 574 -39.33 -22.81 -16.78
N ARG A 575 -39.51 -21.53 -17.16
CA ARG A 575 -40.74 -21.00 -17.75
C ARG A 575 -40.45 -20.22 -19.03
N ALA A 576 -41.51 -19.95 -19.81
CA ALA A 576 -41.41 -19.25 -21.10
C ALA A 576 -40.68 -17.89 -20.95
N PRO A 577 -39.47 -17.73 -21.54
CA PRO A 577 -38.64 -16.56 -21.30
C PRO A 577 -39.18 -15.34 -22.04
N ARG A 578 -39.57 -14.29 -21.30
CA ARG A 578 -39.89 -12.95 -21.87
C ARG A 578 -38.61 -12.28 -22.41
N LEU A 579 -38.74 -11.27 -23.26
CA LEU A 579 -37.61 -10.50 -23.81
C LEU A 579 -36.60 -10.04 -22.73
N ARG A 580 -37.09 -9.64 -21.56
CA ARG A 580 -36.27 -9.22 -20.40
C ARG A 580 -35.33 -10.31 -19.90
N PHE A 581 -35.73 -11.58 -19.94
CA PHE A 581 -34.88 -12.71 -19.56
C PHE A 581 -33.69 -12.83 -20.50
N TRP A 582 -33.92 -12.74 -21.82
CA TRP A 582 -32.84 -12.81 -22.80
C TRP A 582 -31.89 -11.63 -22.72
N LEU A 583 -32.41 -10.42 -22.50
CA LEU A 583 -31.59 -9.22 -22.26
C LEU A 583 -30.73 -9.35 -21.00
N TRP A 584 -31.31 -9.86 -19.91
CA TRP A 584 -30.59 -10.15 -18.68
C TRP A 584 -29.49 -11.19 -18.90
N LEU A 585 -29.81 -12.32 -19.52
CA LEU A 585 -28.84 -13.40 -19.78
C LEU A 585 -27.70 -12.94 -20.70
N ALA A 586 -28.01 -12.14 -21.72
CA ALA A 586 -27.02 -11.54 -22.61
C ALA A 586 -26.06 -10.60 -21.85
N LEU A 587 -26.57 -9.81 -20.90
CA LEU A 587 -25.73 -8.96 -20.04
C LEU A 587 -24.83 -9.80 -19.12
N VAL A 588 -25.36 -10.88 -18.53
CA VAL A 588 -24.56 -11.81 -17.71
C VAL A 588 -23.42 -12.42 -18.54
N ALA A 589 -23.72 -12.88 -19.76
CA ALA A 589 -22.71 -13.44 -20.67
C ALA A 589 -21.68 -12.38 -21.09
N LEU A 590 -22.12 -11.15 -21.41
CA LEU A 590 -21.24 -10.04 -21.79
C LEU A 590 -20.27 -9.67 -20.65
N LEU A 591 -20.78 -9.47 -19.43
CA LEU A 591 -19.98 -9.11 -18.26
C LEU A 591 -18.98 -10.22 -17.90
N THR A 592 -19.43 -11.48 -17.98
CA THR A 592 -18.58 -12.66 -17.74
C THR A 592 -17.46 -12.74 -18.79
N GLY A 593 -17.80 -12.63 -20.08
CA GLY A 593 -16.82 -12.66 -21.17
C GLY A 593 -15.82 -11.50 -21.11
N PHE A 594 -16.31 -10.30 -20.77
CA PHE A 594 -15.48 -9.11 -20.58
C PHE A 594 -14.42 -9.32 -19.51
N THR A 595 -14.80 -9.87 -18.36
CA THR A 595 -13.88 -10.08 -17.23
C THR A 595 -12.92 -11.25 -17.44
N ILE A 596 -13.32 -12.30 -18.16
CA ILE A 596 -12.44 -13.44 -18.51
C ILE A 596 -11.31 -13.00 -19.44
N LYS A 597 -11.64 -12.33 -20.55
CA LYS A 597 -10.63 -11.90 -21.54
C LYS A 597 -9.87 -10.66 -21.11
N ARG A 598 -10.48 -9.83 -20.27
CA ARG A 598 -9.99 -8.52 -19.80
C ARG A 598 -9.14 -7.81 -20.85
N PRO A 599 -9.76 -7.25 -21.89
CA PRO A 599 -9.00 -6.60 -22.95
C PRO A 599 -8.19 -5.43 -22.36
N ASP A 600 -6.93 -5.30 -22.75
CA ASP A 600 -6.06 -4.18 -22.36
C ASP A 600 -6.52 -2.89 -23.08
N PHE A 601 -7.64 -2.33 -22.64
CA PHE A 601 -8.24 -1.11 -23.22
C PHE A 601 -7.46 0.18 -22.93
N GLY A 602 -6.22 0.07 -22.42
CA GLY A 602 -5.39 1.20 -22.03
C GLY A 602 -5.89 1.91 -20.76
N ARG A 603 -4.95 2.24 -19.88
CA ARG A 603 -5.19 3.14 -18.75
C ARG A 603 -5.21 4.58 -19.29
N ASN A 604 -6.20 5.37 -18.88
CA ASN A 604 -6.38 6.78 -19.30
C ASN A 604 -6.73 6.97 -20.78
N SER A 605 -7.72 6.25 -21.30
CA SER A 605 -8.25 6.49 -22.65
C SER A 605 -9.37 7.54 -22.63
N PRO A 606 -9.14 8.78 -23.09
CA PRO A 606 -10.17 9.83 -23.08
C PRO A 606 -11.36 9.47 -23.98
N TYR A 607 -11.13 8.74 -25.07
CA TYR A 607 -12.20 8.29 -25.97
C TYR A 607 -13.18 7.33 -25.30
N LEU A 608 -12.66 6.34 -24.55
CA LEU A 608 -13.49 5.40 -23.80
C LEU A 608 -14.20 6.07 -22.62
N LEU A 609 -13.59 7.10 -22.03
CA LEU A 609 -14.24 7.93 -21.02
C LEU A 609 -15.41 8.72 -21.62
N CYS A 610 -15.23 9.37 -22.77
CA CYS A 610 -16.31 10.07 -23.48
C CYS A 610 -17.45 9.12 -23.86
N LEU A 611 -17.12 7.92 -24.34
CA LEU A 611 -18.13 6.88 -24.59
C LEU A 611 -18.89 6.51 -23.30
N SER A 612 -18.19 6.37 -22.18
CA SER A 612 -18.83 6.10 -20.88
C SER A 612 -19.76 7.24 -20.43
N MET A 613 -19.39 8.51 -20.69
CA MET A 613 -20.26 9.66 -20.43
C MET A 613 -21.55 9.59 -21.27
N LEU A 614 -21.45 9.22 -22.55
CA LEU A 614 -22.62 9.02 -23.42
C LEU A 614 -23.51 7.87 -22.92
N VAL A 615 -22.92 6.73 -22.56
CA VAL A 615 -23.67 5.58 -22.02
C VAL A 615 -24.44 5.95 -20.75
N THR A 616 -23.87 6.79 -19.88
CA THR A 616 -24.53 7.32 -18.67
C THR A 616 -25.85 8.02 -18.99
N MET A 617 -25.91 8.78 -20.09
CA MET A 617 -27.10 9.50 -20.53
C MET A 617 -28.05 8.62 -21.35
N LEU A 618 -27.53 7.72 -22.19
CA LEU A 618 -28.35 6.88 -23.06
C LEU A 618 -29.03 5.73 -22.31
N ARG A 619 -28.40 5.18 -21.27
CA ARG A 619 -28.89 4.00 -20.54
C ARG A 619 -30.30 4.20 -19.94
N PRO A 620 -30.61 5.31 -19.23
CA PRO A 620 -31.97 5.54 -18.74
C PRO A 620 -33.00 5.73 -19.86
N LEU A 621 -32.61 6.27 -21.04
CA LEU A 621 -33.49 6.39 -22.20
C LEU A 621 -33.82 5.01 -22.80
N LEU A 622 -32.79 4.17 -23.00
CA LEU A 622 -32.93 2.81 -23.55
C LEU A 622 -33.84 1.93 -22.69
N LEU A 623 -33.80 2.13 -21.36
CA LEU A 623 -34.65 1.40 -20.41
C LEU A 623 -35.98 2.10 -20.12
N SER A 624 -36.31 3.15 -20.88
CA SER A 624 -37.56 3.92 -20.75
C SER A 624 -37.82 4.46 -19.34
N GLU A 625 -36.76 4.87 -18.64
CA GLU A 625 -36.86 5.43 -17.30
C GLU A 625 -37.37 6.87 -17.34
N ARG A 626 -38.33 7.19 -16.46
CA ARG A 626 -38.95 8.51 -16.39
C ARG A 626 -38.31 9.34 -15.29
N HIS A 627 -37.54 10.34 -15.69
CA HIS A 627 -36.91 11.32 -14.79
C HIS A 627 -37.39 12.74 -15.11
N ALA A 628 -37.45 13.61 -14.11
CA ALA A 628 -37.80 15.02 -14.31
C ALA A 628 -36.75 15.72 -15.19
N CYS A 629 -37.16 16.70 -16.01
CA CYS A 629 -36.27 17.45 -16.91
C CYS A 629 -35.03 18.03 -16.17
N ARG A 630 -35.21 18.54 -14.95
CA ARG A 630 -34.12 19.02 -14.08
C ARG A 630 -33.02 17.98 -13.84
N VAL A 631 -33.37 16.70 -13.70
CA VAL A 631 -32.41 15.62 -13.45
C VAL A 631 -31.55 15.38 -14.68
N TRP A 632 -32.15 15.38 -15.87
CA TRP A 632 -31.46 15.26 -17.15
C TRP A 632 -30.48 16.41 -17.38
N LEU A 633 -30.93 17.66 -17.17
CA LEU A 633 -30.12 18.85 -17.37
C LEU A 633 -28.91 18.88 -16.42
N ILE A 634 -29.11 18.58 -15.13
CA ILE A 634 -28.04 18.63 -14.13
C ILE A 634 -27.01 17.50 -14.35
N ASN A 635 -27.46 16.27 -14.64
CA ASN A 635 -26.54 15.17 -14.96
C ASN A 635 -25.75 15.45 -16.25
N GLY A 636 -26.43 15.93 -17.30
CA GLY A 636 -25.77 16.30 -18.56
C GLY A 636 -24.74 17.42 -18.40
N ALA A 637 -25.10 18.48 -17.68
CA ALA A 637 -24.19 19.59 -17.39
C ALA A 637 -22.96 19.14 -16.58
N ALA A 638 -23.14 18.25 -15.60
CA ALA A 638 -22.03 17.71 -14.82
C ALA A 638 -21.06 16.88 -15.69
N LEU A 639 -21.57 16.04 -16.59
CA LEU A 639 -20.74 15.26 -17.51
C LEU A 639 -19.99 16.16 -18.50
N LEU A 640 -20.63 17.20 -19.05
CA LEU A 640 -19.98 18.18 -19.91
C LEU A 640 -18.87 18.96 -19.20
N LEU A 641 -19.14 19.40 -17.96
CA LEU A 641 -18.13 20.03 -17.11
C LEU A 641 -16.96 19.07 -16.84
N GLY A 642 -17.25 17.81 -16.54
CA GLY A 642 -16.24 16.77 -16.37
C GLY A 642 -15.36 16.59 -17.61
N ALA A 643 -15.97 16.51 -18.80
CA ALA A 643 -15.24 16.41 -20.07
C ALA A 643 -14.31 17.61 -20.29
N TYR A 644 -14.81 18.82 -20.03
CA TYR A 644 -14.03 20.05 -20.13
C TYR A 644 -12.83 20.07 -19.16
N LEU A 645 -13.03 19.69 -17.89
CA LEU A 645 -11.97 19.64 -16.88
C LEU A 645 -10.90 18.58 -17.20
N VAL A 646 -11.31 17.43 -17.74
CA VAL A 646 -10.36 16.40 -18.21
C VAL A 646 -9.52 16.95 -19.38
N HIS A 647 -10.14 17.65 -20.34
CA HIS A 647 -9.44 18.25 -21.46
C HIS A 647 -8.41 19.30 -21.01
N GLN A 648 -8.76 20.18 -20.07
CA GLN A 648 -7.81 21.17 -19.52
C GLN A 648 -6.58 20.50 -18.89
N ARG A 649 -6.78 19.42 -18.12
CA ARG A 649 -5.69 18.64 -17.51
C ARG A 649 -4.79 17.98 -18.54
N LEU A 650 -5.36 17.42 -19.62
CA LEU A 650 -4.58 16.84 -20.71
C LEU A 650 -3.69 17.87 -21.41
N CYS A 651 -4.17 19.12 -21.51
CA CYS A 651 -3.41 20.25 -22.05
C CYS A 651 -2.41 20.88 -21.04
N LYS A 652 -2.16 20.22 -19.89
CA LYS A 652 -1.27 20.70 -18.81
C LYS A 652 -1.61 22.10 -18.27
N LYS A 653 -2.88 22.51 -18.34
CA LYS A 653 -3.35 23.78 -17.78
C LYS A 653 -3.77 23.61 -16.31
N GLU A 654 -3.60 24.67 -15.52
CA GLU A 654 -4.13 24.73 -14.16
C GLU A 654 -5.67 24.77 -14.16
N LEU A 655 -6.29 24.11 -13.17
CA LEU A 655 -7.74 24.05 -13.03
C LEU A 655 -8.24 25.22 -12.19
N SER A 656 -9.32 25.86 -12.63
CA SER A 656 -10.00 26.90 -11.85
C SER A 656 -10.66 26.30 -10.58
N PRO A 657 -10.39 26.84 -9.37
CA PRO A 657 -11.01 26.37 -8.13
C PRO A 657 -12.54 26.43 -8.15
N VAL A 658 -13.12 27.38 -8.89
CA VAL A 658 -14.59 27.51 -9.02
C VAL A 658 -15.17 26.31 -9.75
N LEU A 659 -14.54 25.87 -10.83
CA LEU A 659 -14.99 24.70 -11.61
C LEU A 659 -14.78 23.38 -10.86
N GLN A 660 -13.76 23.31 -10.01
CA GLN A 660 -13.58 22.16 -9.11
C GLN A 660 -14.66 22.15 -8.01
N GLY A 661 -14.99 23.34 -7.48
CA GLY A 661 -16.07 23.51 -6.51
C GLY A 661 -17.44 23.10 -7.05
N THR A 662 -17.74 23.36 -8.33
CA THR A 662 -18.99 22.91 -8.96
C THR A 662 -19.02 21.39 -9.17
N ALA A 663 -17.89 20.76 -9.47
CA ALA A 663 -17.79 19.29 -9.52
C ALA A 663 -18.06 18.65 -8.13
N TRP A 664 -17.53 19.24 -7.05
CA TRP A 664 -17.88 18.85 -5.68
C TRP A 664 -19.36 19.10 -5.34
N GLY A 665 -19.90 20.23 -5.79
CA GLY A 665 -21.32 20.57 -5.65
C GLY A 665 -22.24 19.51 -6.27
N TYR A 666 -21.85 18.91 -7.40
CA TYR A 666 -22.61 17.81 -7.99
C TYR A 666 -22.64 16.55 -7.10
N VAL A 667 -21.56 16.22 -6.39
CA VAL A 667 -21.55 15.09 -5.43
C VAL A 667 -22.57 15.32 -4.33
N CYS A 668 -22.63 16.54 -3.77
CA CYS A 668 -23.64 16.93 -2.79
C CYS A 668 -25.06 16.86 -3.37
N TYR A 669 -25.27 17.40 -4.57
CA TYR A 669 -26.56 17.33 -5.27
C TYR A 669 -27.01 15.89 -5.47
N ALA A 670 -26.14 15.01 -5.94
CA ALA A 670 -26.48 13.63 -6.25
C ALA A 670 -26.96 12.87 -5.01
N LEU A 671 -26.36 13.09 -3.84
CA LEU A 671 -26.76 12.46 -2.59
C LEU A 671 -28.02 13.08 -1.96
N ILE A 672 -28.16 14.42 -2.01
CA ILE A 672 -29.29 15.14 -1.39
C ILE A 672 -30.54 15.05 -2.27
N SER A 673 -30.43 15.16 -3.58
CA SER A 673 -31.61 15.20 -4.47
C SER A 673 -32.45 13.91 -4.46
N ILE A 674 -31.85 12.77 -4.09
CA ILE A 674 -32.53 11.47 -4.08
C ILE A 674 -33.63 11.40 -3.00
N PRO A 675 -33.34 11.55 -1.69
CA PRO A 675 -34.37 11.46 -0.64
C PRO A 675 -35.46 12.52 -0.76
N TYR A 676 -35.10 13.72 -1.23
CA TYR A 676 -35.99 14.87 -1.43
C TYR A 676 -36.69 14.88 -2.80
N SER A 677 -36.54 13.82 -3.61
CA SER A 677 -37.24 13.75 -4.90
C SER A 677 -38.74 13.43 -4.72
N ASP A 678 -39.57 13.97 -5.62
CA ASP A 678 -41.02 13.72 -5.69
C ASP A 678 -41.38 12.29 -6.18
N THR A 679 -40.40 11.38 -6.22
CA THR A 679 -40.58 10.02 -6.72
C THR A 679 -41.41 9.19 -5.73
N LYS A 680 -42.55 8.66 -6.19
CA LYS A 680 -43.52 7.97 -5.31
C LYS A 680 -43.23 6.49 -5.10
N THR A 681 -42.56 5.82 -6.04
CA THR A 681 -42.33 4.37 -6.00
C THR A 681 -40.87 4.00 -5.68
N PRO A 682 -40.61 2.89 -4.95
CA PRO A 682 -39.25 2.41 -4.71
C PRO A 682 -38.46 2.18 -6.00
N ARG A 683 -39.14 1.75 -7.08
CA ARG A 683 -38.54 1.54 -8.40
C ARG A 683 -37.99 2.82 -9.01
N HIS A 684 -38.78 3.89 -9.05
CA HIS A 684 -38.31 5.17 -9.58
C HIS A 684 -37.20 5.78 -8.72
N ARG A 685 -37.23 5.55 -7.40
CA ARG A 685 -36.13 5.95 -6.51
C ARG A 685 -34.83 5.22 -6.82
N VAL A 686 -34.85 3.90 -6.97
CA VAL A 686 -33.66 3.12 -7.32
C VAL A 686 -33.10 3.52 -8.69
N GLN A 687 -33.97 3.81 -9.67
CA GLN A 687 -33.55 4.34 -10.98
C GLN A 687 -32.85 5.71 -10.85
N LEU A 688 -33.37 6.61 -10.00
CA LEU A 688 -32.75 7.90 -9.73
C LEU A 688 -31.39 7.76 -9.00
N ILE A 689 -31.31 6.85 -8.02
CA ILE A 689 -30.04 6.49 -7.34
C ILE A 689 -29.01 6.05 -8.38
N LEU A 690 -29.38 5.12 -9.25
CA LEU A 690 -28.48 4.59 -10.26
C LEU A 690 -28.02 5.68 -11.23
N PHE A 691 -28.90 6.56 -11.71
CA PHE A 691 -28.51 7.63 -12.63
C PHE A 691 -27.53 8.61 -11.98
N ASN A 692 -27.88 9.17 -10.83
CA ASN A 692 -27.06 10.18 -10.15
C ASN A 692 -25.71 9.59 -9.69
N LEU A 693 -25.68 8.41 -9.09
CA LEU A 693 -24.43 7.81 -8.63
C LEU A 693 -23.54 7.32 -9.78
N SER A 694 -24.11 6.89 -10.91
CA SER A 694 -23.33 6.55 -12.12
C SER A 694 -22.64 7.77 -12.71
N THR A 695 -23.27 8.95 -12.66
CA THR A 695 -22.63 10.20 -13.07
C THR A 695 -21.45 10.53 -12.18
N ILE A 696 -21.58 10.42 -10.84
CA ILE A 696 -20.43 10.60 -9.92
C ILE A 696 -19.30 9.63 -10.27
N TYR A 697 -19.63 8.34 -10.46
CA TYR A 697 -18.64 7.32 -10.83
C TYR A 697 -17.93 7.64 -12.15
N THR A 698 -18.65 8.17 -13.14
CA THR A 698 -18.10 8.58 -14.44
C THR A 698 -17.12 9.74 -14.30
N LEU A 699 -17.42 10.74 -13.46
CA LEU A 699 -16.49 11.85 -13.19
C LEU A 699 -15.18 11.38 -12.56
N MET A 700 -15.20 10.28 -11.79
CA MET A 700 -14.01 9.66 -11.20
C MET A 700 -13.33 8.63 -12.12
N SER A 701 -13.88 8.35 -13.31
CA SER A 701 -13.38 7.30 -14.21
C SER A 701 -12.26 7.79 -15.12
N LEU A 702 -11.37 6.88 -15.50
CA LEU A 702 -10.22 7.16 -16.38
C LEU A 702 -10.39 6.62 -17.81
N SER A 703 -11.27 5.63 -17.99
CA SER A 703 -11.46 4.88 -19.24
C SER A 703 -12.85 4.22 -19.21
N TYR A 704 -12.95 2.93 -19.56
CA TYR A 704 -14.20 2.13 -19.64
C TYR A 704 -14.90 1.83 -18.31
N GLU A 705 -14.29 2.18 -17.17
CA GLU A 705 -14.67 1.70 -15.84
C GLU A 705 -16.15 1.96 -15.50
N SER A 706 -16.66 3.14 -15.89
CA SER A 706 -18.06 3.52 -15.66
C SER A 706 -19.04 2.71 -16.51
N MET A 707 -18.71 2.46 -17.78
CA MET A 707 -19.54 1.63 -18.65
C MET A 707 -19.70 0.22 -18.06
N PHE A 708 -18.62 -0.39 -17.58
CA PHE A 708 -18.68 -1.69 -16.92
C PHE A 708 -19.58 -1.65 -15.67
N MET A 709 -19.43 -0.62 -14.84
CA MET A 709 -20.24 -0.43 -13.63
C MET A 709 -21.74 -0.30 -13.96
N GLN A 710 -22.09 0.48 -14.98
CA GLN A 710 -23.46 0.69 -15.40
C GLN A 710 -24.11 -0.57 -15.96
N LEU A 711 -23.37 -1.35 -16.76
CA LEU A 711 -23.82 -2.64 -17.25
C LEU A 711 -24.07 -3.61 -16.09
N LEU A 712 -23.17 -3.66 -15.11
CA LEU A 712 -23.31 -4.51 -13.92
C LEU A 712 -24.54 -4.14 -13.07
N CYS A 713 -24.75 -2.86 -12.78
CA CYS A 713 -25.92 -2.43 -12.01
C CYS A 713 -27.23 -2.62 -12.78
N THR A 714 -27.20 -2.48 -14.11
CA THR A 714 -28.35 -2.74 -14.98
C THR A 714 -28.70 -4.22 -15.02
N GLU A 715 -27.68 -5.09 -15.11
CA GLU A 715 -27.85 -6.54 -15.01
C GLU A 715 -28.55 -6.92 -13.70
N PHE A 716 -28.06 -6.40 -12.57
CA PHE A 716 -28.67 -6.68 -11.25
C PHE A 716 -30.15 -6.29 -11.22
N LEU A 717 -30.50 -5.09 -11.68
CA LEU A 717 -31.88 -4.60 -11.71
C LEU A 717 -32.78 -5.44 -12.63
N LEU A 718 -32.29 -5.83 -13.80
CA LEU A 718 -33.03 -6.70 -14.72
C LEU A 718 -33.21 -8.09 -14.10
N GLY A 719 -32.20 -8.64 -13.42
CA GLY A 719 -32.30 -9.91 -12.71
C GLY A 719 -33.38 -9.89 -11.62
N VAL A 720 -33.48 -8.80 -10.85
CA VAL A 720 -34.58 -8.61 -9.88
C VAL A 720 -35.94 -8.59 -10.57
N GLN A 721 -36.06 -7.89 -11.70
CA GLN A 721 -37.33 -7.83 -12.46
C GLN A 721 -37.72 -9.18 -13.05
N VAL A 722 -36.76 -9.96 -13.56
CA VAL A 722 -36.98 -11.32 -14.04
C VAL A 722 -37.50 -12.22 -12.90
N HIS A 723 -36.98 -12.04 -11.69
CA HIS A 723 -37.47 -12.75 -10.51
C HIS A 723 -38.90 -12.34 -10.10
N GLU A 724 -39.25 -11.06 -10.21
CA GLU A 724 -40.61 -10.56 -9.97
C GLU A 724 -41.61 -11.05 -11.03
N ASP A 725 -41.25 -10.97 -12.32
CA ASP A 725 -42.07 -11.45 -13.44
C ASP A 725 -42.40 -12.95 -13.26
N TYR A 726 -41.43 -13.76 -12.79
CA TYR A 726 -41.66 -15.16 -12.43
C TYR A 726 -42.67 -15.32 -11.28
N LYS A 727 -42.53 -14.55 -10.20
CA LYS A 727 -43.43 -14.66 -9.04
C LYS A 727 -44.87 -14.33 -9.40
N GLN A 728 -45.07 -13.33 -10.25
CA GLN A 728 -46.40 -12.95 -10.72
C GLN A 728 -47.03 -14.07 -11.56
N SER A 729 -46.30 -14.60 -12.54
CA SER A 729 -46.80 -15.72 -13.35
C SER A 729 -47.00 -17.00 -12.55
N ALA A 730 -46.27 -17.22 -11.45
CA ALA A 730 -46.47 -18.40 -10.59
C ALA A 730 -47.74 -18.33 -9.75
N VAL A 731 -48.22 -17.11 -9.46
CA VAL A 731 -49.51 -16.87 -8.80
C VAL A 731 -50.66 -16.95 -9.80
N GLU A 732 -50.45 -16.47 -11.03
CA GLU A 732 -51.43 -16.56 -12.13
C GLU A 732 -51.71 -18.02 -12.56
N ASP A 733 -50.72 -18.93 -12.46
CA ASP A 733 -50.91 -20.35 -12.79
C ASP A 733 -51.51 -21.19 -11.64
N SER A 734 -51.65 -20.63 -10.43
CA SER A 734 -52.14 -21.34 -9.23
C SER A 734 -53.57 -20.94 -8.85
N GLU A 735 -54.42 -20.66 -9.83
CA GLU A 735 -55.81 -20.21 -9.61
C GLU A 735 -56.77 -21.29 -9.07
N ASP A 736 -56.31 -22.52 -8.77
CA ASP A 736 -57.19 -23.62 -8.31
C ASP A 736 -56.87 -24.22 -6.92
N ASP A 737 -56.01 -23.64 -6.08
CA ASP A 737 -55.87 -24.10 -4.68
C ASP A 737 -55.60 -22.96 -3.68
N ASP A 738 -56.60 -22.71 -2.84
CA ASP A 738 -56.65 -21.98 -1.56
C ASP A 738 -56.01 -20.57 -1.44
N GLU A 739 -56.91 -19.60 -1.33
CA GLU A 739 -56.68 -18.30 -0.70
C GLU A 739 -56.08 -18.43 0.70
N GLN A 740 -55.07 -17.60 0.99
CA GLN A 740 -54.51 -17.31 2.30
C GLN A 740 -53.70 -18.44 2.99
N THR A 741 -52.46 -18.64 2.56
CA THR A 741 -51.39 -18.89 3.54
C THR A 741 -50.36 -17.75 3.52
N PRO A 742 -50.24 -16.96 4.60
CA PRO A 742 -49.12 -16.04 4.74
C PRO A 742 -47.83 -16.86 4.80
N ASP A 743 -46.86 -16.49 3.97
CA ASP A 743 -45.44 -16.90 3.94
C ASP A 743 -45.09 -17.89 5.10
N LYS A 744 -45.08 -19.20 4.83
CA LYS A 744 -44.71 -20.23 5.84
C LYS A 744 -43.48 -19.74 6.60
N SER A 745 -43.61 -19.53 7.92
CA SER A 745 -42.51 -19.04 8.75
C SER A 745 -41.29 -19.92 8.53
N LEU A 746 -40.23 -19.34 7.95
CA LEU A 746 -39.00 -20.08 7.64
C LEU A 746 -38.45 -20.70 8.93
N THR A 747 -37.94 -21.92 8.83
CA THR A 747 -37.19 -22.52 9.93
C THR A 747 -35.95 -21.67 10.25
N PRO A 748 -35.39 -21.75 11.47
CA PRO A 748 -34.16 -21.05 11.82
C PRO A 748 -33.02 -21.29 10.82
N GLU A 749 -32.89 -22.53 10.35
CA GLU A 749 -31.94 -22.92 9.31
C GLU A 749 -32.23 -22.26 7.95
N GLY A 750 -33.51 -22.14 7.58
CA GLY A 750 -33.94 -21.45 6.37
C GLY A 750 -33.60 -19.95 6.37
N HIS A 751 -33.72 -19.29 7.53
CA HIS A 751 -33.29 -17.89 7.71
C HIS A 751 -31.77 -17.73 7.54
N ILE A 752 -30.98 -18.63 8.15
CA ILE A 752 -29.52 -18.62 8.04
C ILE A 752 -29.08 -18.85 6.59
N ASN A 753 -29.61 -19.88 5.93
CA ASN A 753 -29.25 -20.21 4.55
C ASN A 753 -29.57 -19.06 3.59
N ARG A 754 -30.74 -18.43 3.74
CA ARG A 754 -31.12 -17.26 2.94
C ARG A 754 -30.24 -16.04 3.25
N SER A 755 -29.80 -15.87 4.49
CA SER A 755 -28.84 -14.81 4.88
C SER A 755 -27.47 -15.01 4.22
N TYR A 756 -26.93 -16.23 4.23
CA TYR A 756 -25.68 -16.56 3.53
C TYR A 756 -25.79 -16.34 2.02
N ARG A 757 -26.90 -16.77 1.40
CA ARG A 757 -27.13 -16.53 -0.03
C ARG A 757 -27.02 -15.05 -0.40
N TYR A 758 -27.64 -14.15 0.38
CA TYR A 758 -27.54 -12.71 0.14
C TYR A 758 -26.17 -12.14 0.49
N ALA A 759 -25.50 -12.65 1.52
CA ALA A 759 -24.13 -12.26 1.86
C ALA A 759 -23.14 -12.60 0.73
N VAL A 760 -23.23 -13.83 0.20
CA VAL A 760 -22.43 -14.28 -0.96
C VAL A 760 -22.74 -13.44 -2.19
N LEU A 761 -24.02 -13.15 -2.46
CA LEU A 761 -24.42 -12.29 -3.56
C LEU A 761 -23.75 -10.90 -3.46
N ILE A 762 -23.84 -10.25 -2.30
CA ILE A 762 -23.22 -8.92 -2.06
C ILE A 762 -21.71 -8.99 -2.26
N LEU A 763 -21.05 -10.01 -1.71
CA LEU A 763 -19.60 -10.18 -1.83
C LEU A 763 -19.16 -10.43 -3.27
N ILE A 764 -19.83 -11.33 -3.99
CA ILE A 764 -19.52 -11.64 -5.38
C ILE A 764 -19.68 -10.40 -6.26
N TYR A 765 -20.77 -9.64 -6.12
CA TYR A 765 -20.94 -8.39 -6.86
C TYR A 765 -19.89 -7.34 -6.48
N ALA A 766 -19.51 -7.23 -5.20
CA ALA A 766 -18.46 -6.31 -4.76
C ALA A 766 -17.10 -6.66 -5.40
N TYR A 767 -16.64 -7.90 -5.26
CA TYR A 767 -15.36 -8.35 -5.83
C TYR A 767 -15.37 -8.32 -7.36
N PHE A 768 -16.47 -8.73 -8.00
CA PHE A 768 -16.63 -8.69 -9.46
C PHE A 768 -16.60 -7.25 -9.99
N SER A 769 -17.28 -6.31 -9.31
CA SER A 769 -17.20 -4.88 -9.63
C SER A 769 -15.77 -4.36 -9.53
N MET A 770 -15.06 -4.68 -8.44
CA MET A 770 -13.70 -4.21 -8.20
C MET A 770 -12.68 -4.76 -9.21
N ILE A 771 -12.82 -6.03 -9.61
CA ILE A 771 -11.94 -6.66 -10.60
C ILE A 771 -12.28 -6.17 -12.02
N GLY A 772 -13.55 -6.15 -12.38
CA GLY A 772 -14.01 -5.79 -13.71
C GLY A 772 -13.81 -4.30 -14.05
N SER A 773 -13.98 -3.40 -13.08
CA SER A 773 -13.60 -1.98 -13.22
C SER A 773 -12.09 -1.75 -13.17
N GLY A 774 -11.30 -2.75 -12.77
CA GLY A 774 -9.86 -2.61 -12.60
C GLY A 774 -9.42 -1.78 -11.40
N ILE A 775 -10.31 -1.53 -10.44
CA ILE A 775 -9.97 -0.85 -9.18
C ILE A 775 -9.01 -1.71 -8.35
N LEU A 776 -9.31 -2.99 -8.12
CA LEU A 776 -8.53 -3.84 -7.19
C LEU A 776 -7.01 -3.91 -7.53
N PRO A 777 -6.59 -4.15 -8.79
CA PRO A 777 -5.17 -4.11 -9.15
C PRO A 777 -4.51 -2.72 -9.02
N ASN A 778 -5.32 -1.65 -8.99
CA ASN A 778 -4.88 -0.26 -9.08
C ASN A 778 -5.03 0.55 -7.77
N ILE A 779 -5.72 0.02 -6.74
CA ILE A 779 -5.79 0.60 -5.38
C ILE A 779 -4.38 0.96 -4.90
N ASN A 780 -3.44 0.07 -5.20
CA ASN A 780 -2.00 0.18 -5.05
C ASN A 780 -1.43 1.56 -5.43
N SER A 781 -1.84 2.14 -6.56
CA SER A 781 -1.22 3.38 -7.05
C SER A 781 -1.70 4.65 -6.35
N LEU A 782 -2.82 4.61 -5.60
CA LEU A 782 -3.56 5.79 -5.12
C LEU A 782 -3.45 6.94 -6.13
N ASP A 783 -3.68 6.60 -7.39
CA ASP A 783 -3.36 7.46 -8.51
C ASP A 783 -4.22 8.70 -8.40
N ALA A 784 -3.55 9.85 -8.22
CA ALA A 784 -4.19 11.16 -8.11
C ALA A 784 -5.04 11.47 -9.36
N SER A 785 -4.81 10.76 -10.48
CA SER A 785 -5.62 10.85 -11.70
C SER A 785 -7.10 10.55 -11.45
N VAL A 786 -7.46 9.69 -10.49
CA VAL A 786 -8.87 9.44 -10.13
C VAL A 786 -9.52 10.68 -9.52
N ALA A 787 -8.74 11.49 -8.81
CA ALA A 787 -9.16 12.75 -8.18
C ALA A 787 -8.90 13.99 -9.06
N ARG A 788 -8.45 13.82 -10.31
CA ARG A 788 -7.93 14.91 -11.18
C ARG A 788 -8.89 16.07 -11.42
N ILE A 789 -10.20 15.81 -11.36
CA ILE A 789 -11.27 16.80 -11.54
C ILE A 789 -11.57 17.54 -10.23
N PHE A 790 -11.32 16.89 -9.09
CA PHE A 790 -11.73 17.34 -7.76
C PHE A 790 -10.63 18.07 -6.99
N VAL A 791 -9.36 17.78 -7.25
CA VAL A 791 -8.23 18.28 -6.47
C VAL A 791 -7.06 18.69 -7.36
N SER A 792 -6.47 19.86 -7.08
CA SER A 792 -5.27 20.37 -7.76
C SER A 792 -3.98 19.84 -7.13
N GLU A 793 -3.95 19.72 -5.80
CA GLU A 793 -2.81 19.25 -5.00
C GLU A 793 -2.99 17.82 -4.49
N CYS A 794 -1.87 17.13 -4.22
CA CYS A 794 -1.89 15.74 -3.74
C CYS A 794 -2.21 15.62 -2.24
N SER A 795 -3.46 15.88 -1.84
CA SER A 795 -3.94 15.47 -0.50
C SER A 795 -4.28 13.98 -0.49
N ILE A 796 -3.45 13.18 0.18
CA ILE A 796 -3.63 11.71 0.28
C ILE A 796 -4.97 11.36 0.91
N ILE A 797 -5.43 12.14 1.90
CA ILE A 797 -6.70 11.92 2.60
C ILE A 797 -7.87 12.08 1.61
N LEU A 798 -7.86 13.14 0.81
CA LEU A 798 -8.95 13.44 -0.12
C LEU A 798 -8.98 12.44 -1.29
N ILE A 799 -7.80 12.06 -1.80
CA ILE A 799 -7.67 10.99 -2.80
C ILE A 799 -8.23 9.68 -2.24
N GLY A 800 -7.85 9.30 -1.02
CA GLY A 800 -8.36 8.13 -0.33
C GLY A 800 -9.88 8.13 -0.21
N PHE A 801 -10.48 9.26 0.17
CA PHE A 801 -11.93 9.43 0.23
C PHE A 801 -12.60 9.21 -1.13
N ILE A 802 -12.08 9.79 -2.21
CA ILE A 802 -12.61 9.62 -3.57
C ILE A 802 -12.51 8.15 -4.03
N TYR A 803 -11.43 7.45 -3.69
CA TYR A 803 -11.30 6.02 -3.96
C TYR A 803 -12.34 5.19 -3.21
N VAL A 804 -12.55 5.45 -1.92
CA VAL A 804 -13.59 4.79 -1.11
C VAL A 804 -14.98 5.06 -1.69
N LEU A 805 -15.27 6.30 -2.09
CA LEU A 805 -16.53 6.66 -2.73
C LEU A 805 -16.73 5.89 -4.04
N LYS A 806 -15.73 5.86 -4.91
CA LYS A 806 -15.75 5.11 -6.18
C LYS A 806 -15.98 3.62 -5.95
N LEU A 807 -15.30 3.03 -4.97
CA LEU A 807 -15.44 1.63 -4.58
C LEU A 807 -16.87 1.30 -4.09
N MET A 808 -17.47 2.20 -3.32
CA MET A 808 -18.76 1.96 -2.65
C MET A 808 -19.98 2.20 -3.53
N ILE A 809 -19.92 3.08 -4.54
CA ILE A 809 -21.06 3.39 -5.43
C ILE A 809 -21.78 2.14 -5.99
N PRO A 810 -21.12 1.20 -6.70
CA PRO A 810 -21.79 0.02 -7.24
C PRO A 810 -22.47 -0.81 -6.15
N ILE A 811 -21.84 -0.91 -4.98
CA ILE A 811 -22.38 -1.69 -3.86
C ILE A 811 -23.58 -0.97 -3.22
N ILE A 812 -23.54 0.35 -3.09
CA ILE A 812 -24.67 1.15 -2.60
C ILE A 812 -25.87 1.00 -3.53
N ILE A 813 -25.67 0.99 -4.84
CA ILE A 813 -26.75 0.77 -5.83
C ILE A 813 -27.37 -0.62 -5.67
N ILE A 814 -26.54 -1.66 -5.59
CA ILE A 814 -26.99 -3.06 -5.43
C ILE A 814 -27.73 -3.23 -4.10
N MET A 815 -27.17 -2.73 -3.00
CA MET A 815 -27.81 -2.75 -1.68
C MET A 815 -29.13 -1.99 -1.65
N SER A 816 -29.21 -0.83 -2.32
CA SER A 816 -30.47 -0.07 -2.45
C SER A 816 -31.52 -0.85 -3.23
N SER A 817 -31.10 -1.53 -4.29
CA SER A 817 -31.98 -2.41 -5.08
C SER A 817 -32.49 -3.60 -4.25
N MET A 818 -31.60 -4.26 -3.50
CA MET A 818 -31.97 -5.33 -2.57
C MET A 818 -32.92 -4.85 -1.47
N TYR A 819 -32.66 -3.68 -0.88
CA TYR A 819 -33.50 -3.12 0.18
C TYR A 819 -34.91 -2.74 -0.33
N ALA A 820 -35.00 -2.26 -1.57
CA ALA A 820 -36.26 -1.91 -2.21
C ALA A 820 -37.11 -3.15 -2.54
N PHE A 821 -36.51 -4.18 -3.13
CA PHE A 821 -37.25 -5.30 -3.77
C PHE A 821 -37.19 -6.64 -3.02
N CYS A 822 -36.27 -6.82 -2.06
CA CYS A 822 -36.14 -8.07 -1.30
C CYS A 822 -36.58 -7.88 0.17
N ALA A 823 -37.81 -8.31 0.50
CA ALA A 823 -38.36 -8.20 1.85
C ALA A 823 -37.48 -8.87 2.93
N HIS A 824 -36.96 -10.06 2.64
CA HIS A 824 -36.08 -10.77 3.57
C HIS A 824 -34.79 -9.99 3.85
N ALA A 825 -34.15 -9.41 2.83
CA ALA A 825 -32.93 -8.63 2.98
C ALA A 825 -33.15 -7.39 3.84
N ARG A 826 -34.29 -6.71 3.66
CA ARG A 826 -34.69 -5.55 4.46
C ARG A 826 -34.92 -5.88 5.94
N GLN A 827 -35.54 -7.03 6.24
CA GLN A 827 -35.86 -7.45 7.61
C GLN A 827 -34.66 -8.09 8.34
N ASN A 828 -33.76 -8.77 7.62
CA ASN A 828 -32.69 -9.59 8.19
C ASN A 828 -31.28 -9.03 7.91
N LEU A 829 -31.15 -7.70 7.76
CA LEU A 829 -29.85 -7.05 7.49
C LEU A 829 -28.77 -7.48 8.49
N CYS A 830 -29.09 -7.53 9.78
CA CYS A 830 -28.14 -7.93 10.81
C CYS A 830 -27.52 -9.31 10.52
N GLY A 831 -28.34 -10.31 10.22
CA GLY A 831 -27.90 -11.67 9.91
C GLY A 831 -27.08 -11.76 8.63
N ILE A 832 -27.44 -11.01 7.58
CA ILE A 832 -26.67 -10.93 6.33
C ILE A 832 -25.28 -10.36 6.60
N PHE A 833 -25.18 -9.27 7.36
CA PHE A 833 -23.89 -8.66 7.67
C PHE A 833 -23.02 -9.56 8.55
N ILE A 834 -23.60 -10.26 9.54
CA ILE A 834 -22.85 -11.26 10.32
C ILE A 834 -22.26 -12.34 9.41
N CYS A 835 -23.02 -12.83 8.42
CA CYS A 835 -22.52 -13.79 7.43
C CYS A 835 -21.39 -13.20 6.57
N ILE A 836 -21.50 -11.93 6.15
CA ILE A 836 -20.42 -11.22 5.43
C ILE A 836 -19.15 -11.16 6.27
N PHE A 837 -19.26 -10.77 7.55
CA PHE A 837 -18.11 -10.72 8.46
C PHE A 837 -17.49 -12.12 8.64
N LEU A 838 -18.28 -13.17 8.89
CA LEU A 838 -17.76 -14.54 9.01
C LEU A 838 -16.97 -15.00 7.77
N ILE A 839 -17.47 -14.70 6.56
CA ILE A 839 -16.76 -15.04 5.31
C ILE A 839 -15.47 -14.24 5.19
N CYS A 840 -15.54 -12.91 5.39
CA CYS A 840 -14.39 -12.03 5.28
C CYS A 840 -13.34 -12.30 6.36
N ASP A 841 -13.71 -12.65 7.58
CA ASP A 841 -12.80 -12.92 8.69
C ASP A 841 -11.94 -14.17 8.40
N VAL A 842 -12.51 -15.21 7.79
CA VAL A 842 -11.72 -16.39 7.35
C VAL A 842 -10.78 -16.01 6.21
N LEU A 843 -11.24 -15.14 5.29
CA LEU A 843 -10.40 -14.61 4.22
C LEU A 843 -9.25 -13.74 4.78
N CYS A 844 -9.52 -12.89 5.78
CA CYS A 844 -8.51 -12.09 6.50
C CYS A 844 -7.47 -13.01 7.13
N LEU A 845 -7.91 -14.07 7.81
CA LEU A 845 -7.03 -15.03 8.46
C LEU A 845 -6.12 -15.75 7.47
N TYR A 846 -6.65 -16.18 6.32
CA TYR A 846 -5.83 -16.76 5.26
C TYR A 846 -4.74 -15.78 4.82
N PHE A 847 -5.11 -14.57 4.40
CA PHE A 847 -4.13 -13.62 3.92
C PHE A 847 -3.14 -13.24 5.03
N PHE A 848 -3.55 -13.22 6.31
CA PHE A 848 -2.69 -12.91 7.46
C PHE A 848 -1.51 -13.88 7.59
N PHE A 849 -1.72 -15.17 7.29
CA PHE A 849 -0.63 -16.16 7.30
C PHE A 849 0.23 -16.13 6.03
N PHE A 850 -0.36 -15.73 4.91
CA PHE A 850 0.31 -15.67 3.61
C PHE A 850 0.73 -14.25 3.20
N VAL A 851 0.95 -13.36 4.18
CA VAL A 851 1.47 -12.01 3.93
C VAL A 851 2.84 -12.10 3.27
N ARG A 852 3.01 -11.36 2.17
CA ARG A 852 4.32 -11.13 1.55
C ARG A 852 4.84 -9.78 2.03
N ASN A 853 5.78 -9.78 2.96
CA ASN A 853 6.42 -8.57 3.48
C ASN A 853 7.91 -8.45 3.08
N SER A 854 8.34 -9.23 2.10
CA SER A 854 9.70 -9.20 1.53
C SER A 854 9.65 -9.49 0.02
N GLY A 855 10.70 -9.12 -0.71
CA GLY A 855 10.79 -9.28 -2.16
C GLY A 855 10.31 -8.04 -2.91
N SER A 856 9.79 -8.22 -4.14
CA SER A 856 9.41 -7.07 -4.98
C SER A 856 8.39 -6.14 -4.36
N TRP A 857 8.52 -4.85 -4.65
CA TRP A 857 7.62 -3.82 -4.15
C TRP A 857 6.18 -4.15 -4.48
N ARG A 858 6.00 -4.55 -5.73
CA ARG A 858 4.71 -4.91 -6.28
C ARG A 858 4.06 -6.01 -5.46
N ASN A 859 4.82 -7.03 -5.06
CA ASN A 859 4.32 -8.13 -4.25
C ASN A 859 4.00 -7.69 -2.82
N VAL A 860 4.87 -6.90 -2.18
CA VAL A 860 4.63 -6.40 -0.81
C VAL A 860 3.41 -5.49 -0.77
N ARG A 861 3.27 -4.59 -1.74
CA ARG A 861 2.13 -3.67 -1.85
C ARG A 861 0.86 -4.39 -2.26
N GLU A 862 0.92 -5.35 -3.18
CA GLU A 862 -0.25 -6.16 -3.54
C GLU A 862 -0.77 -6.96 -2.34
N SER A 863 0.14 -7.55 -1.55
CA SER A 863 -0.22 -8.23 -0.31
C SER A 863 -0.84 -7.28 0.72
N LEU A 864 -0.25 -6.08 0.92
CA LEU A 864 -0.82 -5.06 1.81
C LEU A 864 -2.22 -4.62 1.36
N SER A 865 -2.41 -4.33 0.07
CA SER A 865 -3.72 -3.89 -0.43
C SER A 865 -4.78 -4.97 -0.34
N GLN A 866 -4.41 -6.23 -0.51
CA GLN A 866 -5.34 -7.34 -0.28
C GLN A 866 -5.79 -7.38 1.17
N GLN A 867 -4.87 -7.23 2.11
CA GLN A 867 -5.20 -7.14 3.53
C GLN A 867 -6.16 -5.98 3.81
N LEU A 868 -5.84 -4.79 3.28
CA LEU A 868 -6.69 -3.61 3.43
C LEU A 868 -8.06 -3.77 2.79
N VAL A 869 -8.16 -4.47 1.65
CA VAL A 869 -9.45 -4.75 1.00
C VAL A 869 -10.27 -5.75 1.78
N VAL A 870 -9.68 -6.86 2.21
CA VAL A 870 -10.41 -7.94 2.89
C VAL A 870 -10.88 -7.50 4.27
N HIS A 871 -10.09 -6.71 5.00
CA HIS A 871 -10.52 -6.06 6.25
C HIS A 871 -11.44 -4.86 6.01
N GLY A 872 -11.12 -4.01 5.03
CA GLY A 872 -11.80 -2.75 4.79
C GLY A 872 -13.18 -2.91 4.15
N LEU A 873 -13.37 -3.87 3.25
CA LEU A 873 -14.66 -4.10 2.58
C LEU A 873 -15.80 -4.37 3.58
N PRO A 874 -15.75 -5.35 4.49
CA PRO A 874 -16.84 -5.58 5.46
C PRO A 874 -17.05 -4.38 6.39
N MET A 875 -15.99 -3.67 6.78
CA MET A 875 -16.09 -2.43 7.56
C MET A 875 -16.83 -1.32 6.80
N LEU A 876 -16.45 -1.07 5.54
CA LEU A 876 -17.08 -0.07 4.68
C LEU A 876 -18.54 -0.43 4.42
N LEU A 877 -18.84 -1.70 4.14
CA LEU A 877 -20.23 -2.17 3.99
C LEU A 877 -21.04 -1.90 5.26
N ALA A 878 -20.48 -2.16 6.44
CA ALA A 878 -21.16 -1.91 7.71
C ALA A 878 -21.42 -0.40 7.94
N ILE A 879 -20.43 0.46 7.67
CA ILE A 879 -20.54 1.93 7.77
C ILE A 879 -21.59 2.46 6.79
N PHE A 880 -21.52 2.04 5.53
CA PHE A 880 -22.44 2.52 4.48
C PHE A 880 -23.80 1.82 4.48
N SER A 881 -24.02 0.82 5.33
CA SER A 881 -25.28 0.06 5.40
C SER A 881 -26.53 0.92 5.67
N TRP A 882 -26.37 2.08 6.32
CA TRP A 882 -27.46 3.03 6.57
C TRP A 882 -27.86 3.86 5.35
N LEU A 883 -26.94 4.04 4.39
CA LEU A 883 -27.11 4.96 3.26
C LEU A 883 -28.20 4.50 2.29
N PRO A 884 -28.30 3.21 1.89
CA PRO A 884 -29.44 2.71 1.12
C PRO A 884 -30.80 3.04 1.75
N LYS A 885 -30.92 2.91 3.08
CA LYS A 885 -32.16 3.23 3.81
C LYS A 885 -32.48 4.73 3.74
N GLN A 886 -31.46 5.59 3.89
CA GLN A 886 -31.62 7.04 3.79
C GLN A 886 -31.99 7.47 2.36
N LEU A 887 -31.30 6.95 1.34
CA LEU A 887 -31.57 7.28 -0.06
C LEU A 887 -32.99 6.84 -0.49
N LEU A 888 -33.50 5.74 0.07
CA LEU A 888 -34.86 5.27 -0.19
C LEU A 888 -35.93 5.96 0.66
N SER A 889 -35.55 6.78 1.65
CA SER A 889 -36.52 7.52 2.46
C SER A 889 -37.20 8.61 1.63
N ALA A 890 -38.52 8.78 1.80
CA ALA A 890 -39.28 9.86 1.20
C ALA A 890 -39.36 11.01 2.20
N ILE A 891 -38.51 12.03 2.04
CA ILE A 891 -38.53 13.23 2.88
C ILE A 891 -39.19 14.36 2.07
N PRO A 892 -40.31 14.93 2.54
CA PRO A 892 -40.93 16.06 1.87
C PRO A 892 -39.96 17.24 1.76
N LEU A 893 -39.88 17.87 0.59
CA LEU A 893 -39.09 19.11 0.36
C LEU A 893 -39.43 20.24 1.35
N THR A 894 -40.64 20.24 1.90
CA THR A 894 -41.13 21.20 2.91
C THR A 894 -40.44 21.07 4.28
N MET A 895 -39.69 19.99 4.53
CA MET A 895 -38.93 19.75 5.77
C MET A 895 -37.50 20.32 5.74
N LEU A 896 -37.06 20.95 4.64
CA LEU A 896 -35.76 21.63 4.58
C LEU A 896 -35.77 22.87 5.50
N PRO A 897 -34.82 22.99 6.47
CA PRO A 897 -34.78 24.11 7.42
C PRO A 897 -34.75 25.49 6.75
N MET A 898 -34.13 25.59 5.57
CA MET A 898 -34.02 26.83 4.80
C MET A 898 -35.34 27.31 4.17
N LEU A 899 -36.35 26.43 4.06
CA LEU A 899 -37.66 26.76 3.47
C LEU A 899 -38.74 27.07 4.52
N ARG A 900 -38.42 26.99 5.82
CA ARG A 900 -39.36 27.29 6.92
C ARG A 900 -39.65 28.78 7.13
N TRP A 901 -38.99 29.70 6.41
CA TRP A 901 -39.06 31.14 6.70
C TRP A 901 -40.32 31.85 6.17
N LYS A 902 -41.21 31.21 5.40
CA LYS A 902 -42.30 31.91 4.68
C LYS A 902 -43.75 31.57 5.08
N SER A 903 -43.98 30.92 6.21
CA SER A 903 -45.35 30.62 6.67
C SER A 903 -45.66 31.16 8.06
N ALA A 904 -45.30 32.42 8.32
CA ALA A 904 -45.78 33.17 9.48
C ALA A 904 -45.96 34.65 9.11
N ILE A 905 -46.94 34.93 8.25
CA ILE A 905 -47.57 36.25 8.18
C ILE A 905 -49.07 35.98 8.29
N HIS A 906 -49.58 36.08 9.52
CA HIS A 906 -51.00 36.16 9.80
C HIS A 906 -51.53 37.47 9.21
N LEU A 907 -52.41 37.37 8.21
CA LEU A 907 -53.31 38.46 7.84
C LEU A 907 -54.52 38.38 8.79
N GLU A 908 -54.60 39.33 9.72
CA GLU A 908 -55.82 39.62 10.47
C GLU A 908 -56.90 40.10 9.50
N GLN A 909 -58.05 39.42 9.48
CA GLN A 909 -59.29 39.99 8.96
C GLN A 909 -60.12 40.53 10.14
N PRO A 910 -60.58 41.80 10.09
CA PRO A 910 -61.48 42.34 11.09
C PRO A 910 -62.91 41.84 10.85
N GLY A 911 -63.66 41.76 11.95
CA GLY A 911 -64.88 40.94 12.06
C GLY A 911 -66.09 41.42 11.28
N GLN A 912 -66.97 40.46 11.01
CA GLN A 912 -68.41 40.69 10.93
C GLN A 912 -69.13 39.69 11.82
N SER A 913 -70.13 40.21 12.51
CA SER A 913 -70.80 39.73 13.70
C SER A 913 -72.06 38.91 13.43
N GLN A 914 -72.38 38.05 14.40
CA GLN A 914 -73.73 37.68 14.88
C GLN A 914 -74.69 36.94 13.94
N ALA A 915 -74.85 35.63 14.17
CA ALA A 915 -76.02 35.04 14.85
C ALA A 915 -75.71 33.59 15.24
#